data_AF-A0A4T0VN06-F1
#
_entry.id   AF-A0A4T0VN06-F1
#
_cell.length_a   1.000
_cell.length_b   1.000
_cell.length_c   1.000
_cell.angle_alpha   90.00
_cell.angle_beta   90.00
_cell.angle_gamma   90.00
#
_symmetry.space_group_name_H-M   'P 1'
#
loop_
_entity.id
_entity.type
_entity.pdbx_description
1 polymer ?
#
loop_
_entity_poly.entity_id
_entity_poly.type
_entity_poly.pdbx_seq_one_letter_code
_entity_poly.pdbx_strand_id
1 'polypeptide(L)'
;MDAPRAHDAIMGWVKNCEKHDIPFSAFQMSSGYTVAEKEPKTRNVFTWNYHRFPDPRAFTREAHAHGVRLLANVKPYVLATHPEYKKLSAAGAFFKDPNTGETAVTRLWSAGGGESGEGSHLDFTSNAGYQWWYDGVVGLKKVGIDVMWNDNNEYTVPDDDWQCALEKTDLVPIPEGLSRKDVGIWGRAIHTELMGKASHDATVEGKPEERPFVLTRSATAGTMKYCGASWSGDNVTAWESMRGGNSLALNASFSLLHCYGHDIGGFEGPQPTPEHLVRWIQLGVHSPRFAINCFKTSEEDNLIGGVIEPWMYPTATPIIRATIKRRYELVPYTYSQNLRAHHTAVPPQRWTGWGYEADPEVWTKEIKNGDTQYWFGDALVIGGVYEPGADTARVYLPKKGDGSDFGFLNTNAPYEHLEAGRWHTVLSPWYTSIPVLARVGAAVPVGRPLDTTSRAETDPEFPNQAKDDWRGVEIFPPPALRGSAAAAAAVGGSDAESGANDVKGVVFKDSWYEDDGISREVAAEYKFTIRYEIVDGRISVEVKGAVTEGSREGWSPLWLEKGVDVVLPVGEERSVITQGGEAVEKTLDAKGRRHGDSTALSNISAASWVASPVVRGSIDIIWTCVVTLGACVYTVLHLNVPAKNGRYAGLIDKLRWVVIAILFPEYVLVIAAYQLREAQNLRKELQKHLDNNASTSKQLVELDFCFFVIMGGYQVTIKDIQPGPEFTYNSNCEDIHRLSSEGFLRLVELGEINIETAVRTSHLKDRSKANIIQKALVLMQIGWMLLQCIARKAQGLPITLLELHTMVHVACAAAMYSFWFSKPLDIGYPEMLDSESETMRGFLALSVQSQLCKKNEIEFTIQTQELESNSTHPDFAQKNL
;
A
#
# COMPACT_ATOMS: atom_id res chain seq x y z
N MET A 1 52.86 -12.63 -2.58
CA MET A 1 52.42 -11.65 -3.60
C MET A 1 50.99 -11.99 -3.92
N ASP A 2 50.06 -11.02 -3.82
CA ASP A 2 48.61 -11.21 -3.99
C ASP A 2 48.25 -11.48 -5.47
N ALA A 3 48.63 -12.66 -5.98
CA ALA A 3 48.31 -13.13 -7.32
C ALA A 3 47.47 -14.42 -7.25
N PRO A 4 46.30 -14.49 -7.93
CA PRO A 4 45.66 -13.41 -8.69
C PRO A 4 45.24 -12.24 -7.80
N ARG A 5 45.00 -11.07 -8.40
CA ARG A 5 44.47 -9.91 -7.65
C ARG A 5 43.09 -10.26 -7.10
N ALA A 6 42.70 -9.60 -6.01
CA ALA A 6 41.44 -9.92 -5.35
C ALA A 6 40.22 -9.73 -6.26
N HIS A 7 40.17 -8.66 -7.08
CA HIS A 7 39.06 -8.47 -8.02
C HIS A 7 38.99 -9.59 -9.07
N ASP A 8 40.14 -10.06 -9.60
CA ASP A 8 40.20 -11.19 -10.54
C ASP A 8 39.67 -12.47 -9.89
N ALA A 9 40.03 -12.72 -8.62
CA ALA A 9 39.55 -13.88 -7.87
C ALA A 9 38.03 -13.83 -7.65
N ILE A 10 37.49 -12.66 -7.30
CA ILE A 10 36.03 -12.45 -7.14
C ILE A 10 35.30 -12.65 -8.47
N MET A 11 35.81 -12.11 -9.57
CA MET A 11 35.21 -12.35 -10.89
C MET A 11 35.36 -13.81 -11.35
N GLY A 12 36.42 -14.49 -10.92
CA GLY A 12 36.56 -15.94 -11.07
C GLY A 12 35.47 -16.71 -10.33
N TRP A 13 35.13 -16.30 -9.10
CA TRP A 13 34.01 -16.87 -8.34
C TRP A 13 32.67 -16.67 -9.05
N VAL A 14 32.41 -15.46 -9.58
CA VAL A 14 31.19 -15.17 -10.37
C VAL A 14 31.06 -16.12 -11.56
N LYS A 15 32.13 -16.28 -12.34
CA LYS A 15 32.17 -17.20 -13.49
C LYS A 15 31.99 -18.67 -13.07
N ASN A 16 32.49 -19.04 -11.88
CA ASN A 16 32.29 -20.38 -11.35
C ASN A 16 30.83 -20.62 -10.93
N CYS A 17 30.14 -19.64 -10.34
CA CYS A 17 28.71 -19.74 -10.07
C CYS A 17 27.93 -20.02 -11.36
N GLU A 18 28.22 -19.29 -12.43
CA GLU A 18 27.60 -19.50 -13.76
C GLU A 18 27.92 -20.89 -14.33
N LYS A 19 29.20 -21.28 -14.33
CA LYS A 19 29.66 -22.59 -14.80
C LYS A 19 28.98 -23.74 -14.06
N HIS A 20 28.81 -23.59 -12.74
CA HIS A 20 28.19 -24.60 -11.89
C HIS A 20 26.68 -24.43 -11.76
N ASP A 21 26.07 -23.48 -12.48
CA ASP A 21 24.62 -23.22 -12.49
C ASP A 21 24.06 -23.03 -11.06
N ILE A 22 24.83 -22.35 -10.21
CA ILE A 22 24.45 -21.97 -8.85
C ILE A 22 23.95 -20.54 -8.89
N PRO A 23 22.66 -20.27 -8.62
CA PRO A 23 22.15 -18.90 -8.54
C PRO A 23 22.75 -18.09 -7.39
N PHE A 24 22.96 -16.80 -7.63
CA PHE A 24 23.60 -15.85 -6.72
C PHE A 24 23.06 -14.45 -7.01
N SER A 25 22.94 -13.62 -5.96
CA SER A 25 22.42 -12.25 -6.06
C SER A 25 23.35 -11.22 -5.42
N ALA A 26 24.29 -11.67 -4.58
CA ALA A 26 25.21 -10.79 -3.89
C ALA A 26 26.51 -11.50 -3.47
N PHE A 27 27.56 -10.70 -3.24
CA PHE A 27 28.86 -11.14 -2.73
C PHE A 27 29.29 -10.29 -1.52
N GLN A 28 29.65 -10.96 -0.42
CA GLN A 28 30.14 -10.31 0.80
C GLN A 28 31.65 -10.09 0.73
N MET A 29 32.05 -8.84 0.50
CA MET A 29 33.44 -8.42 0.53
C MET A 29 33.88 -8.21 1.98
N SER A 30 34.62 -9.17 2.53
CA SER A 30 35.38 -8.96 3.76
C SER A 30 36.35 -7.76 3.61
N SER A 31 36.93 -7.26 4.70
CA SER A 31 37.82 -6.08 4.73
C SER A 31 39.15 -6.26 3.96
N GLY A 32 39.28 -7.28 3.10
CA GLY A 32 40.48 -7.54 2.32
C GLY A 32 40.76 -6.44 1.28
N TYR A 33 39.73 -5.69 0.89
CA TYR A 33 39.85 -4.51 0.01
C TYR A 33 40.53 -3.32 0.71
N THR A 34 40.62 -3.35 2.05
CA THR A 34 41.20 -2.28 2.87
C THR A 34 42.62 -2.53 3.35
N VAL A 35 43.21 -3.66 2.97
CA VAL A 35 44.59 -4.01 3.35
C VAL A 35 45.56 -2.99 2.76
N ALA A 36 46.44 -2.41 3.58
CA ALA A 36 47.40 -1.41 3.14
C ALA A 36 48.33 -1.94 2.02
N GLU A 37 48.64 -1.09 1.05
CA GLU A 37 49.57 -1.45 -0.03
C GLU A 37 51.02 -1.54 0.42
N LYS A 38 51.37 -0.80 1.47
CA LYS A 38 52.71 -0.76 2.07
C LYS A 38 52.68 -1.39 3.45
N GLU A 39 53.81 -1.90 3.88
CA GLU A 39 53.95 -2.42 5.23
C GLU A 39 53.74 -1.31 6.29
N PRO A 40 53.13 -1.63 7.44
CA PRO A 40 52.52 -2.93 7.77
C PRO A 40 51.20 -3.18 7.01
N LYS A 41 50.94 -4.43 6.59
CA LYS A 41 49.72 -4.86 5.86
C LYS A 41 48.42 -4.86 6.69
N THR A 42 48.13 -3.76 7.37
CA THR A 42 46.92 -3.61 8.19
C THR A 42 45.68 -3.24 7.38
N ARG A 43 44.50 -3.54 7.90
CA ARG A 43 43.20 -3.25 7.29
C ARG A 43 42.70 -1.88 7.74
N ASN A 44 42.77 -0.93 6.82
CA ASN A 44 42.47 0.48 7.06
C ASN A 44 41.11 0.84 6.47
N VAL A 45 40.04 0.78 7.27
CA VAL A 45 38.65 1.04 6.84
C VAL A 45 38.53 2.28 5.94
N PHE A 46 37.67 2.23 4.91
CA PHE A 46 37.52 3.27 3.88
C PHE A 46 38.75 3.59 3.02
N THR A 47 39.83 2.81 3.09
CA THR A 47 40.99 2.96 2.20
C THR A 47 41.03 1.83 1.18
N TRP A 48 40.95 2.11 -0.12
CA TRP A 48 41.06 1.08 -1.15
C TRP A 48 42.52 0.64 -1.38
N ASN A 49 42.75 -0.66 -1.55
CA ASN A 49 43.99 -1.21 -2.08
C ASN A 49 43.93 -1.27 -3.61
N TYR A 50 44.62 -0.36 -4.29
CA TYR A 50 44.63 -0.25 -5.75
C TYR A 50 45.53 -1.28 -6.43
N HIS A 51 46.38 -2.01 -5.70
CA HIS A 51 47.00 -3.20 -6.26
C HIS A 51 45.98 -4.34 -6.43
N ARG A 52 45.12 -4.55 -5.43
CA ARG A 52 44.08 -5.59 -5.40
C ARG A 52 42.85 -5.21 -6.23
N PHE A 53 42.50 -3.92 -6.24
CA PHE A 53 41.37 -3.32 -6.96
C PHE A 53 41.84 -2.06 -7.73
N PRO A 54 42.50 -2.21 -8.90
CA PRO A 54 43.08 -1.09 -9.65
C PRO A 54 42.08 0.00 -10.04
N ASP A 55 40.86 -0.39 -10.38
CA ASP A 55 39.73 0.53 -10.58
C ASP A 55 38.51 -0.06 -9.86
N PRO A 56 38.24 0.37 -8.61
CA PRO A 56 37.12 -0.13 -7.83
C PRO A 56 35.77 0.02 -8.51
N ARG A 57 35.55 1.11 -9.27
CA ARG A 57 34.26 1.34 -9.95
C ARG A 57 34.12 0.50 -11.21
N ALA A 58 35.21 0.25 -11.94
CA ALA A 58 35.18 -0.73 -13.04
C ALA A 58 34.85 -2.12 -12.54
N PHE A 59 35.46 -2.55 -11.42
CA PHE A 59 35.14 -3.81 -10.77
C PHE A 59 33.66 -3.91 -10.36
N THR A 60 33.09 -2.90 -9.69
CA THR A 60 31.67 -2.95 -9.28
C THR A 60 30.73 -2.99 -10.48
N ARG A 61 31.01 -2.23 -11.55
CA ARG A 61 30.22 -2.31 -12.80
C ARG A 61 30.29 -3.69 -13.45
N GLU A 62 31.47 -4.33 -13.44
CA GLU A 62 31.61 -5.70 -13.95
C GLU A 62 30.76 -6.67 -13.13
N ALA A 63 30.82 -6.60 -11.79
CA ALA A 63 29.99 -7.41 -10.91
C ALA A 63 28.48 -7.21 -11.15
N HIS A 64 28.02 -5.96 -11.27
CA HIS A 64 26.60 -5.66 -11.52
C HIS A 64 26.14 -6.11 -12.91
N ALA A 65 27.01 -6.09 -13.93
CA ALA A 65 26.71 -6.64 -15.25
C ALA A 65 26.42 -8.16 -15.21
N HIS A 66 26.93 -8.87 -14.19
CA HIS A 66 26.60 -10.26 -13.90
C HIS A 66 25.43 -10.43 -12.91
N GLY A 67 24.75 -9.35 -12.51
CA GLY A 67 23.63 -9.38 -11.57
C GLY A 67 24.02 -9.43 -10.09
N VAL A 68 25.29 -9.17 -9.74
CA VAL A 68 25.80 -9.35 -8.36
C VAL A 68 25.89 -8.05 -7.61
N ARG A 69 25.17 -7.95 -6.49
CA ARG A 69 25.34 -6.84 -5.54
C ARG A 69 26.54 -7.04 -4.62
N LEU A 70 27.20 -5.95 -4.21
CA LEU A 70 28.41 -6.00 -3.38
C LEU A 70 28.14 -5.46 -1.97
N LEU A 71 28.50 -6.25 -0.95
CA LEU A 71 28.43 -5.85 0.46
C LEU A 71 29.84 -5.58 0.97
N ALA A 72 30.15 -4.37 1.43
CA ALA A 72 31.48 -4.02 1.95
C ALA A 72 31.53 -4.09 3.48
N ASN A 73 32.42 -4.91 4.03
CA ASN A 73 32.74 -4.95 5.46
C ASN A 73 33.38 -3.64 5.91
N VAL A 74 32.83 -3.03 6.97
CA VAL A 74 33.29 -1.79 7.60
C VAL A 74 33.28 -1.97 9.13
N LYS A 75 34.28 -1.40 9.81
CA LYS A 75 34.52 -1.61 11.24
C LYS A 75 34.64 -0.28 11.99
N PRO A 76 34.06 -0.13 13.20
CA PRO A 76 33.93 1.16 13.89
C PRO A 76 35.21 1.60 14.62
N TYR A 77 36.37 1.20 14.12
CA TYR A 77 37.66 1.53 14.70
C TYR A 77 38.69 1.81 13.63
N VAL A 78 39.67 2.64 14.01
CA VAL A 78 40.72 3.11 13.12
C VAL A 78 42.07 2.77 13.74
N LEU A 79 42.88 2.02 13.01
CA LEU A 79 44.24 1.65 13.43
C LEU A 79 45.16 2.86 13.38
N ALA A 80 46.18 2.89 14.24
CA ALA A 80 47.18 3.96 14.28
C ALA A 80 47.96 4.10 12.95
N THR A 81 48.00 3.03 12.16
CA THR A 81 48.59 2.97 10.81
C THR A 81 47.70 3.56 9.72
N HIS A 82 46.43 3.88 10.03
CA HIS A 82 45.52 4.49 9.08
C HIS A 82 45.99 5.91 8.69
N PRO A 83 45.99 6.29 7.39
CA PRO A 83 46.50 7.59 6.93
C PRO A 83 45.86 8.80 7.64
N GLU A 84 44.57 8.70 7.98
CA GLU A 84 43.82 9.77 8.68
C GLU A 84 43.84 9.70 10.21
N TYR A 85 44.51 8.71 10.83
CA TYR A 85 44.42 8.51 12.29
C TYR A 85 44.77 9.76 13.10
N LYS A 86 45.89 10.42 12.77
CA LYS A 86 46.32 11.65 13.48
C LYS A 86 45.34 12.81 13.32
N LYS A 87 44.74 12.95 12.13
CA LYS A 87 43.74 13.97 11.83
C LYS A 87 42.47 13.72 12.64
N LEU A 88 42.02 12.46 12.71
CA LEU A 88 40.84 12.06 13.48
C LEU A 88 41.03 12.22 14.99
N SER A 89 42.19 11.82 15.51
CA SER A 89 42.54 12.02 16.92
C SER A 89 42.56 13.52 17.28
N ALA A 90 43.21 14.35 16.47
CA ALA A 90 43.23 15.80 16.68
C ALA A 90 41.84 16.46 16.58
N ALA A 91 40.93 15.87 15.80
CA ALA A 91 39.56 16.34 15.66
C ALA A 91 38.60 15.83 16.76
N GLY A 92 39.07 15.03 17.71
CA GLY A 92 38.23 14.45 18.76
C GLY A 92 37.24 13.40 18.24
N ALA A 93 37.61 12.65 17.20
CA ALA A 93 36.73 11.65 16.57
C ALA A 93 36.67 10.30 17.31
N PHE A 94 37.48 10.11 18.35
CA PHE A 94 37.62 8.85 19.09
C PHE A 94 37.23 9.03 20.56
N PHE A 95 36.96 7.93 21.25
CA PHE A 95 36.82 7.94 22.71
C PHE A 95 38.04 8.55 23.40
N LYS A 96 37.80 9.11 24.58
CA LYS A 96 38.83 9.77 25.39
C LYS A 96 39.14 8.96 26.64
N ASP A 97 40.41 8.77 26.96
CA ASP A 97 40.81 8.16 28.21
C ASP A 97 40.78 9.23 29.33
N PRO A 98 39.96 9.07 30.39
CA PRO A 98 39.87 10.04 31.46
C PRO A 98 41.16 10.17 32.28
N ASN A 99 42.02 9.16 32.29
CA ASN A 99 43.25 9.16 33.09
C ASN A 99 44.35 10.01 32.46
N THR A 100 44.44 9.99 31.13
CA THR A 100 45.46 10.73 30.35
C THR A 100 44.91 12.05 29.82
N GLY A 101 43.60 12.13 29.59
CA GLY A 101 42.98 13.25 28.91
C GLY A 101 43.23 13.27 27.40
N GLU A 102 43.72 12.18 26.82
CA GLU A 102 44.02 12.02 25.38
C GLU A 102 43.09 11.00 24.71
N THR A 103 43.26 10.79 23.40
CA THR A 103 42.58 9.72 22.67
C THR A 103 42.84 8.37 23.34
N ALA A 104 41.76 7.61 23.58
CA ALA A 104 41.82 6.27 24.08
C ALA A 104 42.40 5.31 23.03
N VAL A 105 43.42 4.54 23.40
CA VAL A 105 44.12 3.59 22.51
C VAL A 105 43.96 2.17 23.05
N THR A 106 43.65 1.23 22.17
CA THR A 106 43.60 -0.21 22.48
C THR A 106 44.17 -1.05 21.34
N ARG A 107 44.41 -2.33 21.61
CA ARG A 107 44.77 -3.31 20.60
C ARG A 107 43.51 -3.81 19.89
N LEU A 108 43.46 -3.59 18.59
CA LEU A 108 42.36 -3.95 17.72
C LEU A 108 42.82 -4.98 16.71
N TRP A 109 41.90 -5.78 16.19
CA TRP A 109 42.21 -6.68 15.10
C TRP A 109 42.70 -5.88 13.88
N SER A 110 43.84 -6.30 13.32
CA SER A 110 44.57 -5.48 12.35
C SER A 110 44.72 -6.09 10.97
N ALA A 111 44.81 -7.43 10.86
CA ALA A 111 45.07 -8.08 9.58
C ALA A 111 44.60 -9.55 9.53
N GLY A 112 45.46 -10.50 9.92
CA GLY A 112 45.18 -11.95 9.94
C GLY A 112 44.57 -12.47 11.23
N GLY A 113 44.31 -13.78 11.30
CA GLY A 113 43.82 -14.42 12.53
C GLY A 113 44.83 -14.24 13.68
N GLY A 114 44.39 -13.67 14.80
CA GLY A 114 45.25 -13.41 15.96
C GLY A 114 46.17 -12.17 15.85
N GLU A 115 46.15 -11.44 14.72
CA GLU A 115 46.97 -10.24 14.55
C GLU A 115 46.26 -8.98 15.05
N SER A 116 46.95 -8.21 15.88
CA SER A 116 46.43 -6.96 16.46
C SER A 116 47.42 -5.81 16.38
N GLY A 117 46.88 -4.62 16.18
CA GLY A 117 47.62 -3.35 16.15
C GLY A 117 46.96 -2.32 17.05
N GLU A 118 47.71 -1.29 17.42
CA GLU A 118 47.15 -0.17 18.19
C GLU A 118 46.19 0.65 17.32
N GLY A 119 45.16 1.19 17.96
CA GLY A 119 44.21 2.12 17.34
C GLY A 119 43.13 2.53 18.31
N SER A 120 42.07 3.11 17.79
CA SER A 120 41.00 3.72 18.59
C SER A 120 39.62 3.46 18.01
N HIS A 121 38.64 3.29 18.88
CA HIS A 121 37.23 3.23 18.50
C HIS A 121 36.71 4.63 18.16
N LEU A 122 35.93 4.71 17.09
CA LEU A 122 35.21 5.93 16.73
C LEU A 122 34.15 6.23 17.78
N ASP A 123 34.07 7.51 18.12
CA ASP A 123 33.00 8.07 18.91
C ASP A 123 31.91 8.61 17.95
N PHE A 124 30.79 7.90 17.86
CA PHE A 124 29.66 8.30 17.01
C PHE A 124 28.84 9.44 17.62
N THR A 125 29.10 9.81 18.87
CA THR A 125 28.53 10.98 19.52
C THR A 125 29.38 12.24 19.31
N SER A 126 30.61 12.09 18.80
CA SER A 126 31.46 13.18 18.32
C SER A 126 31.01 13.66 16.94
N ASN A 127 31.09 14.98 16.69
CA ASN A 127 30.79 15.51 15.36
C ASN A 127 31.77 15.01 14.30
N ALA A 128 33.06 14.93 14.65
CA ALA A 128 34.10 14.50 13.73
C ALA A 128 34.00 13.00 13.42
N GLY A 129 33.76 12.17 14.44
CA GLY A 129 33.66 10.70 14.28
C GLY A 129 32.46 10.31 13.42
N TYR A 130 31.28 10.87 13.72
CA TYR A 130 30.07 10.61 12.96
C TYR A 130 30.20 11.05 11.49
N GLN A 131 30.66 12.28 11.24
CA GLN A 131 30.76 12.80 9.87
C GLN A 131 31.77 12.01 9.03
N TRP A 132 32.92 11.66 9.61
CA TRP A 132 33.93 10.87 8.90
C TRP A 132 33.40 9.50 8.48
N TRP A 133 32.65 8.83 9.36
CA TRP A 133 32.00 7.56 9.02
C TRP A 133 30.98 7.72 7.89
N TYR A 134 30.11 8.73 8.02
CA TYR A 134 29.09 9.05 7.03
C TYR A 134 29.72 9.27 5.63
N ASP A 135 30.74 10.13 5.55
CA ASP A 135 31.45 10.43 4.30
C ASP A 135 32.14 9.20 3.72
N GLY A 136 32.70 8.33 4.57
CA GLY A 136 33.29 7.06 4.16
C GLY A 136 32.28 6.11 3.51
N VAL A 137 31.10 5.96 4.11
CA VAL A 137 30.00 5.17 3.54
C VAL A 137 29.50 5.78 2.22
N VAL A 138 29.30 7.10 2.14
CA VAL A 138 28.97 7.79 0.88
C VAL A 138 30.04 7.53 -0.18
N GLY A 139 31.32 7.52 0.20
CA GLY A 139 32.43 7.17 -0.68
C GLY A 139 32.32 5.76 -1.26
N LEU A 140 31.98 4.77 -0.45
CA LEU A 140 31.74 3.39 -0.91
C LEU A 140 30.52 3.31 -1.85
N LYS A 141 29.42 4.01 -1.53
CA LYS A 141 28.23 4.09 -2.40
C LYS A 141 28.57 4.68 -3.77
N LYS A 142 29.36 5.75 -3.82
CA LYS A 142 29.82 6.38 -5.09
C LYS A 142 30.64 5.44 -5.97
N VAL A 143 31.39 4.53 -5.35
CA VAL A 143 32.17 3.48 -6.06
C VAL A 143 31.29 2.31 -6.52
N GLY A 144 30.01 2.27 -6.12
CA GLY A 144 29.07 1.23 -6.52
C GLY A 144 28.97 0.06 -5.54
N ILE A 145 29.33 0.24 -4.28
CA ILE A 145 28.94 -0.74 -3.24
C ILE A 145 27.45 -0.59 -2.95
N ASP A 146 26.71 -1.69 -2.91
CA ASP A 146 25.26 -1.68 -2.66
C ASP A 146 24.95 -1.58 -1.18
N VAL A 147 25.68 -2.31 -0.34
CA VAL A 147 25.32 -2.61 1.04
C VAL A 147 26.50 -2.41 1.98
N MET A 148 26.23 -1.83 3.15
CA MET A 148 27.22 -1.73 4.22
C MET A 148 27.10 -2.92 5.16
N TRP A 149 28.23 -3.57 5.44
CA TRP A 149 28.35 -4.63 6.43
C TRP A 149 29.08 -4.10 7.66
N ASN A 150 28.30 -3.65 8.64
CA ASN A 150 28.75 -3.16 9.93
C ASN A 150 29.14 -4.34 10.82
N ASP A 151 30.44 -4.44 11.06
CA ASP A 151 31.07 -5.54 11.80
C ASP A 151 31.85 -5.01 13.00
N ASN A 152 32.08 -5.86 14.00
CA ASN A 152 32.74 -5.51 15.27
C ASN A 152 32.10 -4.32 16.03
N ASN A 153 30.78 -4.16 15.91
CA ASN A 153 30.04 -3.05 16.47
C ASN A 153 29.44 -3.34 17.85
N GLU A 154 29.98 -4.31 18.59
CA GLU A 154 29.72 -4.55 20.01
C GLU A 154 30.44 -3.51 20.91
N TYR A 155 31.46 -2.84 20.35
CA TYR A 155 32.37 -1.92 21.07
C TYR A 155 33.04 -2.59 22.27
N THR A 156 33.77 -3.68 22.01
CA THR A 156 34.62 -4.32 23.02
C THR A 156 35.81 -3.42 23.38
N VAL A 157 35.61 -2.57 24.38
CA VAL A 157 36.64 -1.68 24.94
C VAL A 157 37.29 -2.30 26.19
N PRO A 158 38.58 -2.00 26.47
CA PRO A 158 39.28 -2.53 27.64
C PRO A 158 38.89 -1.82 28.95
N ASP A 159 38.32 -0.63 28.85
CA ASP A 159 37.94 0.22 29.99
C ASP A 159 36.59 0.90 29.69
N ASP A 160 35.62 0.70 30.57
CA ASP A 160 34.29 1.27 30.44
C ASP A 160 34.22 2.74 30.86
N ASP A 161 35.22 3.25 31.60
CA ASP A 161 35.28 4.65 32.06
C ASP A 161 35.78 5.61 30.97
N TRP A 162 36.22 5.08 29.82
CA TRP A 162 36.47 5.88 28.62
C TRP A 162 35.29 6.79 28.30
N GLN A 163 35.56 7.99 27.82
CA GLN A 163 34.54 9.04 27.71
C GLN A 163 34.09 9.25 26.28
N CYS A 164 32.77 9.33 26.11
CA CYS A 164 32.09 9.80 24.92
C CYS A 164 32.05 11.34 24.90
N ALA A 165 32.10 11.93 23.71
CA ALA A 165 32.07 13.36 23.47
C ALA A 165 30.68 13.96 23.74
N LEU A 166 29.62 13.27 23.30
CA LEU A 166 28.20 13.66 23.40
C LEU A 166 27.90 15.03 22.76
N GLU A 167 28.49 15.30 21.59
CA GLU A 167 28.33 16.56 20.87
C GLU A 167 27.14 16.55 19.89
N LYS A 168 26.77 15.36 19.39
CA LYS A 168 25.64 15.11 18.48
C LYS A 168 24.28 15.18 19.20
N THR A 169 23.97 16.31 19.82
CA THR A 169 22.74 16.51 20.61
C THR A 169 21.46 16.50 19.78
N ASP A 170 21.59 16.69 18.47
CA ASP A 170 20.52 16.54 17.48
C ASP A 170 20.09 15.07 17.29
N LEU A 171 21.01 14.13 17.46
CA LEU A 171 20.77 12.68 17.32
C LEU A 171 20.64 11.97 18.66
N VAL A 172 21.37 12.43 19.68
CA VAL A 172 21.43 11.87 21.02
C VAL A 172 20.94 12.94 22.00
N PRO A 173 19.63 13.00 22.29
CA PRO A 173 19.14 13.91 23.31
C PRO A 173 19.70 13.47 24.66
N ILE A 174 20.48 14.35 25.29
CA ILE A 174 21.06 14.11 26.62
C ILE A 174 19.99 14.50 27.64
N PRO A 175 19.49 13.57 28.47
CA PRO A 175 18.52 13.90 29.51
C PRO A 175 19.05 14.95 30.48
N GLU A 176 18.18 15.85 30.94
CA GLU A 176 18.55 16.86 31.92
C GLU A 176 19.07 16.21 33.21
N GLY A 177 20.21 16.69 33.71
CA GLY A 177 20.87 16.14 34.89
C GLY A 177 21.74 14.89 34.65
N LEU A 178 21.80 14.36 33.41
CA LEU A 178 22.72 13.27 33.07
C LEU A 178 24.13 13.82 32.86
N SER A 179 25.01 13.63 33.85
CA SER A 179 26.42 14.05 33.80
C SER A 179 27.40 12.97 33.34
N ARG A 180 26.91 11.73 33.16
CA ARG A 180 27.74 10.58 32.81
C ARG A 180 28.22 10.69 31.36
N LYS A 181 29.49 10.34 31.14
CA LYS A 181 30.13 10.30 29.82
C LYS A 181 30.85 8.99 29.54
N ASP A 182 30.85 8.07 30.50
CA ASP A 182 31.48 6.76 30.39
C ASP A 182 30.91 5.99 29.18
N VAL A 183 31.72 5.14 28.56
CA VAL A 183 31.25 4.24 27.49
C VAL A 183 30.32 3.20 28.10
N GLY A 184 30.75 2.47 29.13
CA GLY A 184 29.91 1.49 29.84
C GLY A 184 29.01 0.62 28.93
N ILE A 185 27.85 0.20 29.44
CA ILE A 185 26.85 -0.51 28.63
C ILE A 185 26.08 0.45 27.71
N TRP A 186 25.72 1.63 28.24
CA TRP A 186 24.84 2.58 27.55
C TRP A 186 25.53 3.23 26.34
N GLY A 187 26.79 3.64 26.47
CA GLY A 187 27.60 4.18 25.39
C GLY A 187 27.86 3.14 24.31
N ARG A 188 28.21 1.89 24.66
CA ARG A 188 28.32 0.80 23.65
C ARG A 188 27.01 0.61 22.87
N ALA A 189 25.86 0.61 23.56
CA ALA A 189 24.55 0.50 22.93
C ALA A 189 24.23 1.69 22.02
N ILE A 190 24.51 2.92 22.46
CA ILE A 190 24.33 4.14 21.65
C ILE A 190 25.21 4.10 20.41
N HIS A 191 26.46 3.68 20.53
CA HIS A 191 27.38 3.63 19.40
C HIS A 191 27.03 2.53 18.40
N THR A 192 26.48 1.41 18.86
CA THR A 192 25.88 0.37 18.01
C THR A 192 24.75 0.96 17.16
N GLU A 193 23.83 1.69 17.81
CA GLU A 193 22.68 2.32 17.17
C GLU A 193 23.10 3.40 16.16
N LEU A 194 24.00 4.30 16.57
CA LEU A 194 24.44 5.43 15.75
C LEU A 194 25.28 4.99 14.56
N MET A 195 26.07 3.92 14.67
CA MET A 195 26.76 3.34 13.52
C MET A 195 25.74 2.80 12.50
N GLY A 196 24.70 2.11 12.95
CA GLY A 196 23.59 1.66 12.10
C GLY A 196 22.90 2.83 11.39
N LYS A 197 22.54 3.88 12.15
CA LYS A 197 21.91 5.09 11.62
C LYS A 197 22.80 5.82 10.61
N ALA A 198 24.06 6.07 10.96
CA ALA A 198 25.00 6.78 10.08
C ALA A 198 25.20 6.04 8.75
N SER A 199 25.32 4.71 8.81
CA SER A 199 25.48 3.87 7.62
C SER A 199 24.22 3.85 6.76
N HIS A 200 23.05 3.79 7.41
CA HIS A 200 21.75 3.85 6.73
C HIS A 200 21.57 5.19 6.02
N ASP A 201 21.72 6.30 6.73
CA ASP A 201 21.46 7.64 6.19
C ASP A 201 22.42 7.96 5.04
N ALA A 202 23.71 7.59 5.17
CA ALA A 202 24.69 7.70 4.10
C ALA A 202 24.36 6.80 2.89
N THR A 203 23.80 5.62 3.12
CA THR A 203 23.33 4.73 2.05
C THR A 203 22.15 5.35 1.30
N VAL A 204 21.22 5.98 2.02
CA VAL A 204 20.09 6.73 1.44
C VAL A 204 20.59 7.92 0.63
N GLU A 205 21.57 8.68 1.10
CA GLU A 205 22.14 9.77 0.29
C GLU A 205 22.75 9.25 -1.02
N GLY A 206 23.42 8.11 -0.98
CA GLY A 206 24.05 7.51 -2.16
C GLY A 206 23.04 7.07 -3.23
N LYS A 207 21.85 6.62 -2.83
CA LYS A 207 20.75 6.18 -3.72
C LYS A 207 19.38 6.41 -3.04
N PRO A 208 18.81 7.62 -3.11
CA PRO A 208 17.62 8.00 -2.32
C PRO A 208 16.33 7.29 -2.74
N GLU A 209 16.28 6.79 -3.97
CA GLU A 209 15.15 6.06 -4.54
C GLU A 209 15.14 4.56 -4.19
N GLU A 210 16.28 3.97 -3.82
CA GLU A 210 16.41 2.54 -3.50
C GLU A 210 16.37 2.29 -1.99
N ARG A 211 15.88 1.12 -1.57
CA ARG A 211 15.91 0.70 -0.16
C ARG A 211 17.35 0.60 0.32
N PRO A 212 17.71 1.32 1.40
CA PRO A 212 19.01 1.13 2.01
C PRO A 212 19.08 -0.26 2.65
N PHE A 213 20.21 -0.94 2.49
CA PHE A 213 20.48 -2.19 3.17
C PHE A 213 21.77 -2.06 3.96
N VAL A 214 21.66 -2.22 5.28
CA VAL A 214 22.78 -2.32 6.21
C VAL A 214 22.68 -3.66 6.93
N LEU A 215 23.75 -4.45 6.83
CA LEU A 215 23.95 -5.69 7.58
C LEU A 215 24.72 -5.36 8.86
N THR A 216 24.18 -5.70 10.03
CA THR A 216 24.80 -5.36 11.33
C THR A 216 25.03 -6.59 12.20
N ARG A 217 26.17 -6.65 12.91
CA ARG A 217 26.46 -7.76 13.84
C ARG A 217 25.71 -7.58 15.15
N SER A 218 25.94 -6.45 15.78
CA SER A 218 25.26 -6.03 17.01
C SER A 218 24.03 -5.18 16.71
N ALA A 219 23.05 -5.29 17.59
CA ALA A 219 21.82 -4.52 17.52
C ALA A 219 21.27 -4.25 18.92
N THR A 220 20.68 -3.08 19.09
CA THR A 220 19.77 -2.74 20.19
C THR A 220 18.32 -2.84 19.70
N ALA A 221 17.34 -2.61 20.59
CA ALA A 221 15.92 -2.61 20.21
C ALA A 221 15.57 -1.60 19.09
N GLY A 222 16.38 -0.56 18.89
CA GLY A 222 16.18 0.45 17.84
C GLY A 222 16.84 0.12 16.50
N THR A 223 17.86 -0.73 16.48
CA THR A 223 18.84 -0.77 15.38
C THR A 223 18.22 -1.24 14.06
N MET A 224 17.23 -2.13 14.12
CA MET A 224 16.57 -2.65 12.92
C MET A 224 15.63 -1.64 12.23
N LYS A 225 15.47 -0.43 12.79
CA LYS A 225 14.89 0.71 12.06
C LYS A 225 15.81 1.19 10.93
N TYR A 226 17.12 1.01 11.11
CA TYR A 226 18.16 1.45 10.18
C TYR A 226 18.82 0.28 9.45
N CYS A 227 18.89 -0.89 10.09
CA CYS A 227 19.56 -2.07 9.57
C CYS A 227 18.53 -3.09 9.05
N GLY A 228 18.76 -3.58 7.83
CA GLY A 228 17.84 -4.51 7.15
C GLY A 228 18.07 -5.98 7.51
N ALA A 229 19.24 -6.33 8.07
CA ALA A 229 19.57 -7.70 8.45
C ALA A 229 20.64 -7.79 9.55
N SER A 230 20.68 -8.95 10.22
CA SER A 230 21.73 -9.32 11.17
C SER A 230 22.09 -10.81 11.04
N TRP A 231 23.11 -11.28 11.75
CA TRP A 231 23.54 -12.67 11.75
C TRP A 231 24.14 -13.08 13.10
N SER A 232 24.39 -14.38 13.29
CA SER A 232 24.89 -14.94 14.56
C SER A 232 26.36 -14.67 14.89
N GLY A 233 27.07 -13.87 14.10
CA GLY A 233 28.51 -13.70 14.26
C GLY A 233 29.29 -14.94 13.84
N ASP A 234 30.45 -15.09 14.47
CA ASP A 234 31.53 -15.99 14.04
C ASP A 234 31.28 -17.44 14.52
N ASN A 235 30.26 -18.11 13.97
CA ASN A 235 29.90 -19.46 14.40
C ASN A 235 30.92 -20.53 13.97
N VAL A 236 31.19 -21.51 14.83
CA VAL A 236 32.12 -22.62 14.55
C VAL A 236 31.51 -23.61 13.55
N THR A 237 32.35 -24.26 12.75
CA THR A 237 31.97 -25.39 11.91
C THR A 237 31.74 -26.65 12.73
N ALA A 238 30.55 -26.79 13.31
CA ALA A 238 30.15 -27.94 14.10
C ALA A 238 28.66 -28.23 13.94
N TRP A 239 28.27 -29.51 14.07
CA TRP A 239 26.88 -29.95 13.99
C TRP A 239 26.02 -29.32 15.09
N GLU A 240 26.59 -29.16 16.29
CA GLU A 240 26.00 -28.48 17.43
C GLU A 240 25.75 -27.00 17.15
N SER A 241 26.67 -26.34 16.43
CA SER A 241 26.49 -24.96 15.99
C SER A 241 25.37 -24.81 14.96
N MET A 242 25.27 -25.74 14.00
CA MET A 242 24.16 -25.79 13.05
C MET A 242 22.82 -26.00 13.76
N ARG A 243 22.75 -26.89 14.75
CA ARG A 243 21.56 -27.15 15.57
C ARG A 243 21.17 -25.95 16.44
N GLY A 244 22.13 -25.40 17.19
CA GLY A 244 21.92 -24.24 18.06
C GLY A 244 21.55 -22.96 17.31
N GLY A 245 21.93 -22.86 16.02
CA GLY A 245 21.54 -21.78 15.13
C GLY A 245 20.02 -21.58 15.09
N ASN A 246 19.24 -22.66 15.00
CA ASN A 246 17.77 -22.55 14.97
C ASN A 246 17.20 -21.87 16.21
N SER A 247 17.67 -22.26 17.41
CA SER A 247 17.25 -21.62 18.66
C SER A 247 17.61 -20.14 18.68
N LEU A 248 18.81 -19.78 18.19
CA LEU A 248 19.24 -18.39 18.06
C LEU A 248 18.34 -17.61 17.10
N ALA A 249 18.05 -18.16 15.92
CA ALA A 249 17.19 -17.53 14.92
C ALA A 249 15.75 -17.32 15.43
N LEU A 250 15.22 -18.25 16.22
CA LEU A 250 13.91 -18.09 16.87
C LEU A 250 13.93 -16.96 17.91
N ASN A 251 14.93 -16.91 18.78
CA ASN A 251 15.05 -15.82 19.76
C ASN A 251 15.27 -14.46 19.08
N ALA A 252 16.07 -14.42 18.02
CA ALA A 252 16.28 -13.24 17.20
C ALA A 252 14.96 -12.78 16.56
N SER A 253 14.19 -13.72 16.01
CA SER A 253 12.88 -13.47 15.43
C SER A 253 11.89 -12.87 16.45
N PHE A 254 11.84 -13.38 17.67
CA PHE A 254 11.04 -12.78 18.75
C PHE A 254 11.55 -11.41 19.21
N SER A 255 12.82 -11.10 18.94
CA SER A 255 13.47 -9.84 19.30
C SER A 255 13.48 -8.83 18.13
N LEU A 256 12.58 -8.98 17.15
CA LEU A 256 12.45 -8.11 15.97
C LEU A 256 13.62 -8.14 14.98
N LEU A 257 14.55 -9.09 15.13
CA LEU A 257 15.61 -9.37 14.15
C LEU A 257 15.06 -10.33 13.08
N HIS A 258 14.07 -9.88 12.31
CA HIS A 258 13.29 -10.75 11.42
C HIS A 258 14.04 -11.22 10.16
N CYS A 259 15.04 -10.46 9.71
CA CYS A 259 15.99 -10.91 8.67
C CYS A 259 17.30 -11.33 9.33
N TYR A 260 17.31 -12.53 9.89
CA TYR A 260 18.44 -13.10 10.62
C TYR A 260 18.83 -14.46 10.04
N GLY A 261 20.11 -14.80 10.15
CA GLY A 261 20.63 -16.09 9.71
C GLY A 261 22.05 -16.33 10.20
N HIS A 262 22.66 -17.42 9.73
CA HIS A 262 23.96 -17.89 10.17
C HIS A 262 24.96 -17.90 9.02
N ASP A 263 26.25 -18.03 9.34
CA ASP A 263 27.26 -18.29 8.33
C ASP A 263 27.26 -19.79 8.01
N ILE A 264 26.66 -20.11 6.87
CA ILE A 264 26.39 -21.48 6.42
C ILE A 264 27.70 -22.20 6.11
N GLY A 265 27.86 -23.39 6.68
CA GLY A 265 29.11 -24.15 6.62
C GLY A 265 30.10 -23.82 7.73
N GLY A 266 29.77 -22.85 8.61
CA GLY A 266 30.59 -22.43 9.73
C GLY A 266 31.64 -21.39 9.35
N PHE A 267 31.69 -20.30 10.13
CA PHE A 267 32.65 -19.22 9.96
C PHE A 267 34.08 -19.71 10.21
N GLU A 268 34.36 -20.15 11.43
CA GLU A 268 35.68 -20.64 11.86
C GLU A 268 35.71 -22.17 12.05
N GLY A 269 36.87 -22.70 12.44
CA GLY A 269 37.11 -24.13 12.59
C GLY A 269 37.41 -24.85 11.26
N PRO A 270 37.31 -26.18 11.22
CA PRO A 270 37.67 -26.96 10.03
C PRO A 270 36.75 -26.69 8.84
N GLN A 271 37.10 -27.24 7.68
CA GLN A 271 36.18 -27.30 6.55
C GLN A 271 35.01 -28.24 6.86
N PRO A 272 33.77 -27.91 6.45
CA PRO A 272 32.65 -28.83 6.62
C PRO A 272 32.84 -30.06 5.72
N THR A 273 32.43 -31.23 6.19
CA THR A 273 32.33 -32.43 5.33
C THR A 273 31.26 -32.23 4.24
N PRO A 274 31.23 -33.04 3.17
CA PRO A 274 30.20 -32.92 2.13
C PRO A 274 28.78 -33.02 2.70
N GLU A 275 28.55 -33.95 3.64
CA GLU A 275 27.27 -34.11 4.31
C GLU A 275 26.91 -32.87 5.15
N HIS A 276 27.83 -32.38 5.97
CA HIS A 276 27.59 -31.24 6.84
C HIS A 276 27.26 -29.97 6.03
N LEU A 277 27.98 -29.72 4.94
CA LEU A 277 27.70 -28.60 4.04
C LEU A 277 26.30 -28.72 3.39
N VAL A 278 25.96 -29.90 2.89
CA VAL A 278 24.63 -30.13 2.29
C VAL A 278 23.51 -29.93 3.30
N ARG A 279 23.63 -30.48 4.52
CA ARG A 279 22.61 -30.32 5.57
C ARG A 279 22.42 -28.86 5.95
N TRP A 280 23.51 -28.11 6.11
CA TRP A 280 23.44 -26.71 6.47
C TRP A 280 22.80 -25.86 5.36
N ILE A 281 23.10 -26.15 4.10
CA ILE A 281 22.45 -25.48 2.96
C ILE A 281 20.96 -25.87 2.89
N GLN A 282 20.60 -27.14 3.06
CA GLN A 282 19.21 -27.60 3.10
C GLN A 282 18.38 -26.88 4.16
N LEU A 283 18.94 -26.63 5.35
CA LEU A 283 18.30 -25.83 6.38
C LEU A 283 18.27 -24.34 6.01
N GLY A 284 19.43 -23.80 5.60
CA GLY A 284 19.62 -22.38 5.36
C GLY A 284 18.70 -21.79 4.28
N VAL A 285 18.30 -22.56 3.27
CA VAL A 285 17.37 -22.06 2.23
C VAL A 285 15.98 -21.71 2.77
N HIS A 286 15.65 -22.18 3.98
CA HIS A 286 14.42 -21.86 4.70
C HIS A 286 14.63 -20.84 5.84
N SER A 287 15.65 -19.98 5.72
CA SER A 287 15.93 -18.86 6.64
C SER A 287 15.79 -17.51 5.92
N PRO A 288 15.36 -16.41 6.57
CA PRO A 288 15.29 -15.09 5.94
C PRO A 288 16.61 -14.61 5.32
N ARG A 289 17.75 -14.90 5.98
CA ARG A 289 19.10 -14.63 5.46
C ARG A 289 19.79 -15.94 5.06
N PHE A 290 20.21 -16.03 3.81
CA PHE A 290 21.05 -17.14 3.30
C PHE A 290 22.41 -16.60 2.87
N ALA A 291 23.48 -16.98 3.57
CA ALA A 291 24.84 -16.62 3.21
C ALA A 291 25.82 -17.75 3.56
N ILE A 292 26.60 -18.16 2.57
CA ILE A 292 27.79 -18.99 2.78
C ILE A 292 28.94 -18.01 3.03
N ASN A 293 29.48 -18.02 4.24
CA ASN A 293 30.54 -17.11 4.65
C ASN A 293 31.51 -17.85 5.58
N CYS A 294 32.80 -17.55 5.46
CA CYS A 294 33.80 -18.18 6.30
C CYS A 294 35.08 -17.37 6.45
N PHE A 295 35.78 -17.65 7.54
CA PHE A 295 37.20 -17.36 7.73
C PHE A 295 37.90 -18.64 8.18
N LYS A 296 38.49 -19.35 7.22
CA LYS A 296 39.32 -20.52 7.53
C LYS A 296 40.78 -20.08 7.53
N THR A 297 41.53 -20.63 8.47
CA THR A 297 42.99 -20.49 8.53
C THR A 297 43.61 -21.86 8.28
N SER A 298 44.78 -21.88 7.63
CA SER A 298 45.61 -23.09 7.62
C SER A 298 46.41 -23.17 8.92
N GLU A 299 46.85 -24.38 9.29
CA GLU A 299 47.73 -24.57 10.46
C GLU A 299 49.13 -23.96 10.24
N GLU A 300 49.55 -23.84 8.98
CA GLU A 300 50.89 -23.37 8.59
C GLU A 300 50.94 -21.84 8.37
N ASP A 301 49.83 -21.23 7.98
CA ASP A 301 49.70 -19.80 7.69
C ASP A 301 48.28 -19.29 8.03
N ASN A 302 48.18 -18.35 8.97
CA ASN A 302 46.93 -17.73 9.44
C ASN A 302 46.40 -16.62 8.51
N LEU A 303 47.14 -16.26 7.46
CA LEU A 303 46.75 -15.35 6.39
C LEU A 303 46.21 -16.11 5.16
N ILE A 304 46.45 -17.42 5.09
CA ILE A 304 46.01 -18.28 4.00
C ILE A 304 45.08 -19.37 4.56
N GLY A 305 43.87 -19.48 4.03
CA GLY A 305 43.01 -20.62 4.33
C GLY A 305 41.98 -20.87 3.25
N GLY A 306 41.31 -22.02 3.37
CA GLY A 306 40.35 -22.45 2.37
C GLY A 306 39.06 -21.62 2.39
N VAL A 307 38.34 -21.63 1.29
CA VAL A 307 37.01 -21.02 1.18
C VAL A 307 35.95 -22.12 1.15
N ILE A 308 34.76 -21.82 1.66
CA ILE A 308 33.60 -22.68 1.47
C ILE A 308 32.93 -22.24 0.18
N GLU A 309 32.97 -23.11 -0.83
CA GLU A 309 32.28 -22.89 -2.09
C GLU A 309 31.17 -23.94 -2.28
N PRO A 310 30.03 -23.58 -2.88
CA PRO A 310 28.93 -24.52 -3.15
C PRO A 310 29.35 -25.76 -3.96
N TRP A 311 30.43 -25.66 -4.73
CA TRP A 311 30.94 -26.71 -5.63
C TRP A 311 32.24 -27.36 -5.14
N MET A 312 32.72 -27.07 -3.93
CA MET A 312 34.00 -27.61 -3.43
C MET A 312 34.03 -29.15 -3.36
N TYR A 313 32.85 -29.78 -3.33
CA TYR A 313 32.67 -31.23 -3.41
C TYR A 313 31.86 -31.60 -4.66
N PRO A 314 32.49 -32.15 -5.72
CA PRO A 314 31.80 -32.49 -6.97
C PRO A 314 30.60 -33.44 -6.79
N THR A 315 30.67 -34.37 -5.83
CA THR A 315 29.59 -35.32 -5.52
C THR A 315 28.37 -34.66 -4.86
N ALA A 316 28.57 -33.56 -4.14
CA ALA A 316 27.50 -32.81 -3.46
C ALA A 316 26.93 -31.66 -4.32
N THR A 317 27.70 -31.21 -5.33
CA THR A 317 27.36 -30.03 -6.14
C THR A 317 25.96 -30.09 -6.76
N PRO A 318 25.49 -31.22 -7.35
CA PRO A 318 24.13 -31.28 -7.91
C PRO A 318 23.02 -31.11 -6.86
N ILE A 319 23.23 -31.65 -5.66
CA ILE A 319 22.28 -31.54 -4.54
C ILE A 319 22.24 -30.08 -4.07
N ILE A 320 23.41 -29.50 -3.81
CA ILE A 320 23.54 -28.09 -3.39
C ILE A 320 22.91 -27.15 -4.43
N ARG A 321 23.15 -27.39 -5.72
CA ARG A 321 22.52 -26.64 -6.81
C ARG A 321 21.00 -26.68 -6.74
N ALA A 322 20.43 -27.89 -6.64
CA ALA A 322 18.97 -28.06 -6.58
C ALA A 322 18.38 -27.37 -5.34
N THR A 323 19.07 -27.46 -4.20
CA THR A 323 18.67 -26.80 -2.95
C THR A 323 18.73 -25.28 -3.06
N ILE A 324 19.80 -24.69 -3.60
CA ILE A 324 19.90 -23.24 -3.81
C ILE A 324 18.88 -22.77 -4.84
N LYS A 325 18.62 -23.53 -5.92
CA LYS A 325 17.54 -23.21 -6.86
C LYS A 325 16.17 -23.16 -6.18
N ARG A 326 15.92 -24.07 -5.23
CA ARG A 326 14.70 -24.03 -4.41
C ARG A 326 14.60 -22.76 -3.56
N ARG A 327 15.72 -22.21 -3.06
CA ARG A 327 15.72 -20.90 -2.39
C ARG A 327 15.16 -19.81 -3.28
N TYR A 328 15.61 -19.75 -4.54
CA TYR A 328 15.15 -18.73 -5.49
C TYR A 328 13.69 -18.92 -5.88
N GLU A 329 13.25 -20.16 -6.07
CA GLU A 329 11.81 -20.45 -6.23
C GLU A 329 11.00 -19.92 -5.04
N LEU A 330 11.52 -19.99 -3.80
CA LEU A 330 10.85 -19.52 -2.58
C LEU A 330 11.02 -18.01 -2.30
N VAL A 331 11.66 -17.24 -3.19
CA VAL A 331 11.82 -15.78 -2.99
C VAL A 331 10.46 -15.08 -2.82
N PRO A 332 9.41 -15.33 -3.63
CA PRO A 332 8.12 -14.66 -3.44
C PRO A 332 7.49 -14.97 -2.07
N TYR A 333 7.59 -16.23 -1.61
CA TYR A 333 7.11 -16.60 -0.28
C TYR A 333 7.89 -15.90 0.83
N THR A 334 9.22 -15.98 0.78
CA THR A 334 10.11 -15.36 1.77
C THR A 334 9.92 -13.86 1.81
N TYR A 335 9.79 -13.24 0.64
CA TYR A 335 9.59 -11.82 0.47
C TYR A 335 8.24 -11.37 1.04
N SER A 336 7.17 -12.10 0.75
CA SER A 336 5.87 -11.85 1.36
C SER A 336 5.90 -12.02 2.89
N GLN A 337 6.67 -12.96 3.44
CA GLN A 337 6.82 -13.06 4.90
C GLN A 337 7.57 -11.84 5.47
N ASN A 338 8.57 -11.31 4.78
CA ASN A 338 9.28 -10.10 5.18
C ASN A 338 8.39 -8.85 5.12
N LEU A 339 7.55 -8.70 4.08
CA LEU A 339 6.55 -7.62 4.03
C LEU A 339 5.55 -7.74 5.18
N ARG A 340 5.05 -8.95 5.47
CA ARG A 340 4.21 -9.17 6.65
C ARG A 340 4.94 -8.81 7.95
N ALA A 341 6.21 -9.17 8.06
CA ALA A 341 7.03 -8.82 9.22
C ALA A 341 7.18 -7.30 9.39
N HIS A 342 7.32 -6.56 8.29
CA HIS A 342 7.34 -5.09 8.27
C HIS A 342 6.02 -4.50 8.77
N HIS A 343 4.89 -5.02 8.30
CA HIS A 343 3.55 -4.49 8.62
C HIS A 343 3.06 -4.86 10.02
N THR A 344 3.33 -6.08 10.48
CA THR A 344 2.66 -6.64 11.68
C THR A 344 3.62 -7.19 12.72
N ALA A 345 4.94 -7.03 12.54
CA ALA A 345 5.97 -7.62 13.39
C ALA A 345 5.86 -9.14 13.59
N VAL A 346 5.24 -9.86 12.64
CA VAL A 346 5.16 -11.32 12.66
C VAL A 346 6.39 -11.88 11.95
N PRO A 347 7.27 -12.64 12.62
CA PRO A 347 8.51 -13.08 12.01
C PRO A 347 8.29 -14.12 10.90
N PRO A 348 9.17 -14.17 9.88
CA PRO A 348 9.13 -15.24 8.88
C PRO A 348 9.46 -16.62 9.47
N GLN A 349 10.36 -16.69 10.47
CA GLN A 349 10.75 -17.92 11.15
C GLN A 349 10.12 -17.95 12.54
N ARG A 350 9.31 -18.98 12.84
CA ARG A 350 8.45 -19.01 14.03
C ARG A 350 8.60 -20.32 14.77
N TRP A 351 8.47 -20.28 16.09
CA TRP A 351 8.53 -21.49 16.91
C TRP A 351 7.34 -22.42 16.60
N THR A 352 7.50 -23.72 16.80
CA THR A 352 6.55 -24.77 16.40
C THR A 352 5.12 -24.56 16.89
N GLY A 353 4.92 -23.98 18.07
CA GLY A 353 3.58 -23.76 18.63
C GLY A 353 2.90 -22.46 18.20
N TRP A 354 3.50 -21.67 17.30
CA TRP A 354 2.91 -20.43 16.81
C TRP A 354 1.55 -20.68 16.12
N GLY A 355 0.46 -20.21 16.73
CA GLY A 355 -0.91 -20.47 16.26
C GLY A 355 -1.48 -21.85 16.65
N TYR A 356 -0.74 -22.60 17.46
CA TYR A 356 -1.10 -23.94 17.97
C TYR A 356 -0.92 -24.01 19.50
N GLU A 357 -1.08 -22.89 20.20
CA GLU A 357 -0.83 -22.75 21.64
C GLU A 357 -1.76 -23.60 22.51
N ALA A 358 -2.89 -24.05 21.96
CA ALA A 358 -3.82 -24.95 22.64
C ALA A 358 -3.33 -26.40 22.71
N ASP A 359 -2.31 -26.77 21.92
CA ASP A 359 -1.71 -28.11 21.95
C ASP A 359 -0.75 -28.24 23.15
N PRO A 360 -0.99 -29.12 24.13
CA PRO A 360 -0.10 -29.24 25.28
C PRO A 360 1.33 -29.67 24.90
N GLU A 361 1.51 -30.41 23.81
CA GLU A 361 2.83 -30.92 23.42
C GLU A 361 3.78 -29.81 22.97
N VAL A 362 3.26 -28.70 22.40
CA VAL A 362 4.12 -27.59 21.96
C VAL A 362 4.78 -26.86 23.12
N TRP A 363 4.28 -27.03 24.34
CA TRP A 363 4.82 -26.43 25.57
C TRP A 363 5.87 -27.30 26.28
N THR A 364 6.14 -28.50 25.76
CA THR A 364 7.19 -29.39 26.28
C THR A 364 8.57 -28.76 26.12
N LYS A 365 9.54 -29.23 26.92
CA LYS A 365 10.92 -28.75 26.82
C LYS A 365 11.53 -29.07 25.45
N GLU A 366 11.23 -30.25 24.89
CA GLU A 366 11.77 -30.70 23.60
C GLU A 366 11.40 -29.72 22.48
N ILE A 367 10.14 -29.27 22.41
CA ILE A 367 9.70 -28.30 21.40
C ILE A 367 10.19 -26.87 21.70
N LYS A 368 10.12 -26.42 22.96
CA LYS A 368 10.53 -25.05 23.34
C LYS A 368 12.02 -24.77 23.21
N ASN A 369 12.86 -25.79 23.18
CA ASN A 369 14.28 -25.61 22.87
C ASN A 369 14.47 -25.01 21.46
N GLY A 370 13.56 -25.28 20.52
CA GLY A 370 13.53 -24.65 19.19
C GLY A 370 14.74 -24.96 18.31
N ASP A 371 15.48 -26.02 18.62
CA ASP A 371 16.75 -26.37 17.99
C ASP A 371 16.60 -27.36 16.82
N THR A 372 15.47 -28.07 16.76
CA THR A 372 15.26 -29.18 15.82
C THR A 372 14.28 -28.86 14.69
N GLN A 373 13.29 -28.01 14.94
CA GLN A 373 12.23 -27.68 14.00
C GLN A 373 11.62 -26.29 14.23
N TYR A 374 11.02 -25.74 13.19
CA TYR A 374 10.34 -24.44 13.23
C TYR A 374 9.35 -24.29 12.08
N TRP A 375 8.46 -23.30 12.18
CA TRP A 375 7.63 -22.84 11.06
C TRP A 375 8.39 -21.82 10.21
N PHE A 376 8.43 -22.04 8.90
CA PHE A 376 8.77 -21.02 7.92
C PHE A 376 7.48 -20.48 7.31
N GLY A 377 7.13 -19.25 7.71
CA GLY A 377 5.84 -18.61 7.51
C GLY A 377 4.71 -19.37 8.21
N ASP A 378 3.58 -19.54 7.52
CA ASP A 378 2.39 -20.26 8.00
C ASP A 378 2.14 -21.59 7.26
N ALA A 379 2.99 -21.90 6.27
CA ALA A 379 2.74 -22.99 5.34
C ALA A 379 3.67 -24.19 5.57
N LEU A 380 4.91 -23.95 5.97
CA LEU A 380 5.95 -24.99 6.00
C LEU A 380 6.50 -25.21 7.41
N VAL A 381 6.48 -26.45 7.89
CA VAL A 381 7.28 -26.89 9.05
C VAL A 381 8.59 -27.45 8.52
N ILE A 382 9.69 -26.89 8.99
CA ILE A 382 11.04 -27.30 8.64
C ILE A 382 11.61 -28.10 9.81
N GLY A 383 12.01 -29.34 9.54
CA GLY A 383 12.81 -30.15 10.46
C GLY A 383 14.24 -30.26 9.97
N GLY A 384 15.15 -30.73 10.83
CA GLY A 384 16.54 -30.96 10.43
C GLY A 384 17.12 -32.28 10.93
N VAL A 385 18.26 -32.62 10.34
CA VAL A 385 19.14 -33.71 10.76
C VAL A 385 20.43 -33.09 11.24
N TYR A 386 20.79 -33.33 12.49
CA TYR A 386 21.90 -32.64 13.18
C TYR A 386 23.01 -33.58 13.63
N GLU A 387 23.04 -34.80 13.07
CA GLU A 387 24.04 -35.82 13.39
C GLU A 387 24.59 -36.42 12.09
N PRO A 388 25.91 -36.67 12.02
CA PRO A 388 26.51 -37.25 10.82
C PRO A 388 26.02 -38.68 10.58
N GLY A 389 25.71 -39.01 9.33
CA GLY A 389 25.24 -40.34 8.92
C GLY A 389 23.78 -40.65 9.26
N ALA A 390 23.07 -39.76 9.96
CA ALA A 390 21.66 -39.93 10.22
C ALA A 390 20.82 -39.72 8.94
N ASP A 391 19.87 -40.61 8.72
CA ASP A 391 19.00 -40.65 7.54
C ASP A 391 17.53 -40.44 7.88
N THR A 392 17.22 -40.15 9.14
CA THR A 392 15.86 -39.83 9.61
C THR A 392 15.89 -38.62 10.53
N ALA A 393 14.77 -37.90 10.58
CA ALA A 393 14.55 -36.80 11.50
C ALA A 393 13.23 -37.01 12.25
N ARG A 394 13.24 -36.73 13.54
CA ARG A 394 12.05 -36.81 14.38
C ARG A 394 11.44 -35.41 14.51
N VAL A 395 10.17 -35.28 14.14
CA VAL A 395 9.46 -33.99 14.07
C VAL A 395 8.06 -34.11 14.67
N TYR A 396 7.67 -33.12 15.45
CA TYR A 396 6.31 -32.99 15.96
C TYR A 396 5.48 -32.11 15.04
N LEU A 397 4.31 -32.59 14.66
CA LEU A 397 3.34 -31.83 13.88
C LEU A 397 2.22 -31.37 14.80
N PRO A 398 2.06 -30.06 15.06
CA PRO A 398 1.10 -29.57 16.04
C PRO A 398 -0.34 -29.70 15.55
N LYS A 399 -1.30 -29.76 16.49
CA LYS A 399 -2.76 -29.75 16.21
C LYS A 399 -3.43 -28.50 16.76
N LYS A 400 -4.45 -28.01 16.07
CA LYS A 400 -5.32 -26.93 16.53
C LYS A 400 -6.26 -27.45 17.60
N GLY A 401 -6.61 -26.55 18.52
CA GLY A 401 -7.55 -26.86 19.60
C GLY A 401 -8.98 -27.17 19.13
N ASP A 402 -9.36 -26.71 17.94
CA ASP A 402 -10.69 -26.92 17.37
C ASP A 402 -10.83 -28.19 16.51
N GLY A 403 -9.73 -28.95 16.32
CA GLY A 403 -9.72 -30.16 15.50
C GLY A 403 -9.86 -29.93 13.99
N SER A 404 -9.73 -28.68 13.50
CA SER A 404 -9.93 -28.33 12.09
C SER A 404 -8.75 -28.65 11.16
N ASP A 405 -7.71 -29.33 11.64
CA ASP A 405 -6.55 -29.67 10.82
C ASP A 405 -6.78 -30.88 9.94
N PHE A 406 -6.28 -30.77 8.71
CA PHE A 406 -6.25 -31.86 7.75
C PHE A 406 -4.92 -32.59 7.73
N GLY A 407 -3.96 -32.21 8.60
CA GLY A 407 -2.61 -32.79 8.62
C GLY A 407 -1.60 -32.02 7.77
N PHE A 408 -0.54 -32.72 7.38
CA PHE A 408 0.61 -32.15 6.69
C PHE A 408 1.04 -33.07 5.53
N LEU A 409 1.63 -32.49 4.49
CA LEU A 409 2.20 -33.20 3.37
C LEU A 409 3.72 -33.06 3.38
N ASN A 410 4.45 -34.18 3.37
CA ASN A 410 5.87 -34.14 3.09
C ASN A 410 6.09 -33.71 1.62
N THR A 411 6.78 -32.60 1.41
CA THR A 411 7.03 -32.06 0.07
C THR A 411 8.15 -32.79 -0.67
N ASN A 412 8.82 -33.73 0.00
CA ASN A 412 9.85 -34.60 -0.56
C ASN A 412 9.39 -36.05 -0.56
N ALA A 413 10.01 -36.88 -1.41
CA ALA A 413 9.72 -38.31 -1.47
C ALA A 413 9.85 -38.96 -0.07
N PRO A 414 8.92 -39.85 0.33
CA PRO A 414 7.88 -40.47 -0.50
C PRO A 414 6.53 -39.71 -0.56
N TYR A 415 6.51 -38.41 -0.24
CA TYR A 415 5.33 -37.54 -0.33
C TYR A 415 4.18 -37.95 0.59
N GLU A 416 4.53 -38.33 1.82
CA GLU A 416 3.59 -38.86 2.79
C GLU A 416 2.65 -37.79 3.35
N HIS A 417 1.40 -38.20 3.58
CA HIS A 417 0.46 -37.44 4.38
C HIS A 417 0.61 -37.81 5.86
N LEU A 418 0.83 -36.82 6.70
CA LEU A 418 1.17 -36.97 8.11
C LEU A 418 0.09 -36.33 8.98
N GLU A 419 -0.38 -37.05 9.99
CA GLU A 419 -1.40 -36.58 10.93
C GLU A 419 -0.87 -35.48 11.87
N ALA A 420 -1.74 -34.52 12.20
CA ALA A 420 -1.46 -33.52 13.23
C ALA A 420 -1.54 -34.11 14.65
N GLY A 421 -0.91 -33.45 15.62
CA GLY A 421 -0.97 -33.78 17.04
C GLY A 421 -0.08 -34.94 17.49
N ARG A 422 0.97 -35.29 16.73
CA ARG A 422 1.91 -36.37 17.09
C ARG A 422 3.30 -36.19 16.50
N TRP A 423 4.22 -36.96 17.07
CA TRP A 423 5.59 -37.13 16.57
C TRP A 423 5.62 -38.08 15.37
N HIS A 424 6.42 -37.73 14.38
CA HIS A 424 6.71 -38.52 13.19
C HIS A 424 8.22 -38.70 13.02
N THR A 425 8.62 -39.84 12.47
CA THR A 425 9.99 -40.10 12.03
C THR A 425 10.00 -40.03 10.51
N VAL A 426 10.65 -39.02 9.94
CA VAL A 426 10.65 -38.73 8.51
C VAL A 426 11.98 -39.17 7.89
N LEU A 427 11.91 -40.01 6.85
CA LEU A 427 13.07 -40.40 6.05
C LEU A 427 13.69 -39.16 5.39
N SER A 428 14.94 -38.89 5.72
CA SER A 428 15.69 -37.70 5.36
C SER A 428 17.18 -37.97 5.05
N PRO A 429 17.57 -38.85 4.11
CA PRO A 429 18.96 -38.98 3.68
C PRO A 429 19.56 -37.65 3.21
N TRP A 430 20.85 -37.42 3.47
CA TRP A 430 21.48 -36.12 3.19
C TRP A 430 21.53 -35.77 1.69
N TYR A 431 21.58 -36.78 0.83
CA TYR A 431 21.57 -36.61 -0.62
C TYR A 431 20.16 -36.40 -1.22
N THR A 432 19.09 -36.47 -0.40
CA THR A 432 17.72 -36.17 -0.84
C THR A 432 17.24 -34.86 -0.26
N SER A 433 16.91 -34.81 1.04
CA SER A 433 16.31 -33.65 1.68
C SER A 433 16.30 -33.74 3.21
N ILE A 434 16.03 -32.61 3.84
CA ILE A 434 15.51 -32.52 5.22
C ILE A 434 13.97 -32.62 5.22
N PRO A 435 13.32 -32.79 6.39
CA PRO A 435 11.86 -32.66 6.47
C PRO A 435 11.40 -31.24 6.10
N VAL A 436 10.59 -31.15 5.05
CA VAL A 436 9.88 -29.92 4.66
C VAL A 436 8.41 -30.30 4.52
N LEU A 437 7.62 -30.00 5.54
CA LEU A 437 6.26 -30.50 5.72
C LEU A 437 5.28 -29.34 5.53
N ALA A 438 4.52 -29.38 4.44
CA ALA A 438 3.53 -28.36 4.14
C ALA A 438 2.22 -28.64 4.88
N ARG A 439 1.65 -27.63 5.53
CA ARG A 439 0.31 -27.72 6.13
C ARG A 439 -0.72 -27.96 5.04
N VAL A 440 -1.55 -28.99 5.19
CA VAL A 440 -2.67 -29.23 4.26
C VAL A 440 -3.64 -28.06 4.34
N GLY A 441 -4.06 -27.56 3.18
CA GLY A 441 -4.86 -26.35 3.05
C GLY A 441 -4.05 -25.07 2.82
N ALA A 442 -2.71 -25.13 2.92
CA ALA A 442 -1.86 -23.96 2.68
C ALA A 442 -1.60 -23.71 1.19
N ALA A 443 -1.06 -22.53 0.89
CA ALA A 443 -0.50 -22.16 -0.41
C ALA A 443 0.85 -21.43 -0.28
N VAL A 444 1.78 -21.69 -1.21
CA VAL A 444 3.13 -21.11 -1.24
C VAL A 444 3.38 -20.49 -2.63
N PRO A 445 3.43 -19.15 -2.76
CA PRO A 445 3.84 -18.50 -4.00
C PRO A 445 5.32 -18.78 -4.32
N VAL A 446 5.60 -19.11 -5.58
CA VAL A 446 6.92 -19.46 -6.07
C VAL A 446 7.29 -18.74 -7.36
N GLY A 447 8.57 -18.44 -7.51
CA GLY A 447 9.15 -17.74 -8.65
C GLY A 447 10.08 -18.64 -9.46
N ARG A 448 10.90 -18.00 -10.30
CA ARG A 448 11.91 -18.71 -11.09
C ARG A 448 13.06 -19.22 -10.20
N PRO A 449 13.75 -20.31 -10.57
CA PRO A 449 14.87 -20.86 -9.80
C PRO A 449 16.19 -20.10 -10.04
N LEU A 450 16.13 -18.77 -10.12
CA LEU A 450 17.24 -17.86 -10.43
C LEU A 450 16.94 -16.44 -9.94
N ASP A 451 17.95 -15.58 -9.91
CA ASP A 451 17.80 -14.19 -9.48
C ASP A 451 17.01 -13.36 -10.51
N THR A 452 15.99 -12.64 -10.05
CA THR A 452 15.06 -11.90 -10.91
C THR A 452 14.78 -10.50 -10.39
N THR A 453 14.42 -9.58 -11.29
CA THR A 453 13.98 -8.22 -10.97
C THR A 453 12.54 -7.96 -11.40
N SER A 454 11.84 -7.19 -10.57
CA SER A 454 10.49 -6.67 -10.82
C SER A 454 10.47 -5.44 -11.74
N ARG A 455 11.64 -4.84 -12.05
CA ARG A 455 11.73 -3.67 -12.94
C ARG A 455 11.32 -4.08 -14.35
N ALA A 456 10.32 -3.41 -14.92
CA ALA A 456 9.94 -3.61 -16.32
C ALA A 456 11.08 -3.19 -17.27
N GLU A 457 11.61 -1.99 -17.06
CA GLU A 457 12.72 -1.44 -17.84
C GLU A 457 14.05 -2.10 -17.50
N THR A 458 15.00 -2.05 -18.43
CA THR A 458 16.37 -2.51 -18.20
C THR A 458 17.08 -1.54 -17.27
N ASP A 459 17.63 -2.05 -16.17
CA ASP A 459 18.49 -1.27 -15.28
C ASP A 459 19.88 -1.11 -15.93
N PRO A 460 20.36 0.10 -16.20
CA PRO A 460 21.70 0.30 -16.76
C PRO A 460 22.82 -0.24 -15.85
N GLU A 461 22.61 -0.29 -14.54
CA GLU A 461 23.57 -0.84 -13.58
C GLU A 461 23.53 -2.38 -13.60
N PHE A 462 22.34 -2.98 -13.78
CA PHE A 462 22.11 -4.44 -13.81
C PHE A 462 21.49 -4.90 -15.14
N PRO A 463 22.19 -4.74 -16.28
CA PRO A 463 21.59 -4.87 -17.61
C PRO A 463 21.13 -6.29 -17.98
N ASN A 464 21.71 -7.32 -17.35
CA ASN A 464 21.49 -8.72 -17.69
C ASN A 464 20.61 -9.48 -16.67
N GLN A 465 20.02 -8.78 -15.69
CA GLN A 465 19.20 -9.43 -14.67
C GLN A 465 17.87 -9.93 -15.28
N ALA A 466 17.51 -11.17 -14.99
CA ALA A 466 16.29 -11.77 -15.51
C ALA A 466 15.03 -11.10 -14.93
N LYS A 467 13.92 -11.12 -15.68
CA LYS A 467 12.65 -10.50 -15.22
C LYS A 467 11.83 -11.47 -14.37
N ASP A 468 11.19 -10.96 -13.32
CA ASP A 468 10.21 -11.70 -12.49
C ASP A 468 8.84 -11.72 -13.17
N ASP A 469 8.79 -12.38 -14.32
CA ASP A 469 7.66 -12.38 -15.25
C ASP A 469 6.84 -13.67 -15.23
N TRP A 470 7.02 -14.48 -14.17
CA TRP A 470 6.27 -15.72 -13.93
C TRP A 470 6.03 -15.91 -12.43
N ARG A 471 4.81 -16.34 -12.08
CA ARG A 471 4.44 -16.68 -10.70
C ARG A 471 3.68 -18.01 -10.67
N GLY A 472 4.18 -18.94 -9.87
CA GLY A 472 3.46 -20.15 -9.48
C GLY A 472 2.90 -20.03 -8.08
N VAL A 473 1.90 -20.86 -7.75
CA VAL A 473 1.40 -21.04 -6.39
C VAL A 473 1.26 -22.53 -6.13
N GLU A 474 2.11 -23.06 -5.26
CA GLU A 474 2.03 -24.44 -4.79
C GLU A 474 0.89 -24.54 -3.78
N ILE A 475 -0.09 -25.41 -4.05
CA ILE A 475 -1.21 -25.67 -3.14
C ILE A 475 -1.10 -27.08 -2.56
N PHE A 476 -1.57 -27.27 -1.33
CA PHE A 476 -1.47 -28.55 -0.61
C PHE A 476 -2.86 -29.07 -0.25
N PRO A 477 -3.63 -29.60 -1.21
CA PRO A 477 -4.99 -30.07 -0.94
C PRO A 477 -4.99 -31.33 -0.06
N PRO A 478 -6.06 -31.59 0.70
CA PRO A 478 -6.19 -32.81 1.47
C PRO A 478 -6.23 -34.03 0.55
N PRO A 479 -5.69 -35.19 0.98
CA PRO A 479 -5.59 -36.38 0.14
C PRO A 479 -6.96 -36.78 -0.39
N ALA A 480 -7.03 -37.25 -1.64
CA ALA A 480 -8.23 -37.87 -2.15
C ALA A 480 -8.57 -39.06 -1.25
N LEU A 481 -9.77 -39.10 -0.66
CA LEU A 481 -10.25 -40.24 0.13
C LEU A 481 -10.05 -41.51 -0.71
N ARG A 482 -9.05 -42.33 -0.36
CA ARG A 482 -8.87 -43.65 -0.99
C ARG A 482 -10.08 -44.48 -0.57
N GLY A 483 -11.05 -44.59 -1.46
CA GLY A 483 -12.21 -45.46 -1.29
C GLY A 483 -11.76 -46.88 -0.96
N SER A 484 -12.31 -47.41 0.13
CA SER A 484 -12.66 -48.81 0.42
C SER A 484 -11.73 -49.95 -0.06
N ALA A 485 -11.36 -50.80 0.90
CA ALA A 485 -10.83 -52.18 0.80
C ALA A 485 -9.31 -52.38 0.96
N ALA A 486 -8.43 -51.48 0.49
CA ALA A 486 -6.98 -51.71 0.61
C ALA A 486 -6.41 -51.39 2.02
N ALA A 487 -6.96 -50.38 2.72
CA ALA A 487 -6.51 -50.01 4.07
C ALA A 487 -7.03 -50.98 5.16
N ALA A 488 -8.20 -51.59 4.94
CA ALA A 488 -8.78 -52.58 5.87
C ALA A 488 -8.00 -53.91 5.89
N ALA A 489 -7.19 -54.19 4.86
CA ALA A 489 -6.35 -55.38 4.81
C ALA A 489 -5.02 -55.23 5.58
N ALA A 490 -4.59 -54.00 5.89
CA ALA A 490 -3.35 -53.73 6.61
C ALA A 490 -3.53 -53.58 8.12
N VAL A 491 -4.75 -53.27 8.59
CA VAL A 491 -5.07 -53.13 10.00
C VAL A 491 -6.20 -54.10 10.33
N GLY A 492 -5.83 -55.29 10.78
CA GLY A 492 -6.76 -56.27 11.32
C GLY A 492 -7.41 -55.74 12.59
N GLY A 493 -8.55 -55.08 12.43
CA GLY A 493 -9.34 -54.53 13.52
C GLY A 493 -10.67 -54.04 12.97
N SER A 494 -11.71 -54.85 13.11
CA SER A 494 -13.09 -54.39 13.03
C SER A 494 -13.33 -53.39 14.16
N ASP A 495 -14.01 -52.28 13.83
CA ASP A 495 -14.51 -51.22 14.73
C ASP A 495 -13.77 -49.86 14.67
N ALA A 496 -13.51 -49.37 13.45
CA ALA A 496 -13.34 -47.93 13.21
C ALA A 496 -14.63 -47.36 12.58
N GLU A 497 -15.52 -46.83 13.43
CA GLU A 497 -16.64 -46.02 12.99
C GLU A 497 -16.14 -44.82 12.17
N SER A 498 -16.84 -44.55 11.07
CA SER A 498 -16.59 -43.50 10.09
C SER A 498 -16.64 -42.10 10.71
N GLY A 499 -15.49 -41.59 11.14
CA GLY A 499 -15.26 -40.18 11.46
C GLY A 499 -14.30 -39.48 10.50
N ALA A 500 -14.23 -39.93 9.24
CA ALA A 500 -13.34 -39.33 8.24
C ALA A 500 -13.92 -37.99 7.74
N ASN A 501 -13.30 -36.88 8.17
CA ASN A 501 -13.56 -35.50 7.78
C ASN A 501 -14.07 -35.36 6.34
N ASP A 502 -15.35 -35.03 6.19
CA ASP A 502 -15.96 -34.72 4.90
C ASP A 502 -15.36 -33.40 4.39
N VAL A 503 -14.48 -33.49 3.39
CA VAL A 503 -13.81 -32.33 2.77
C VAL A 503 -14.81 -31.47 1.96
N LYS A 504 -16.03 -31.97 1.78
CA LYS A 504 -17.09 -31.31 1.01
C LYS A 504 -17.48 -29.97 1.64
N GLY A 505 -17.30 -28.89 0.87
CA GLY A 505 -17.63 -27.53 1.31
C GLY A 505 -16.54 -26.84 2.14
N VAL A 506 -15.37 -27.47 2.33
CA VAL A 506 -14.22 -26.83 2.98
C VAL A 506 -13.52 -25.91 1.97
N VAL A 507 -13.39 -24.64 2.35
CA VAL A 507 -12.71 -23.61 1.57
C VAL A 507 -11.36 -23.31 2.21
N PHE A 508 -10.29 -23.54 1.46
CA PHE A 508 -8.95 -23.13 1.82
C PHE A 508 -8.66 -21.73 1.29
N LYS A 509 -7.96 -20.92 2.09
CA LYS A 509 -7.62 -19.53 1.75
C LYS A 509 -6.25 -19.19 2.29
N ASP A 510 -5.43 -18.59 1.44
CA ASP A 510 -4.14 -18.02 1.80
C ASP A 510 -3.91 -16.69 1.07
N SER A 511 -2.96 -15.90 1.53
CA SER A 511 -2.61 -14.64 0.89
C SER A 511 -1.12 -14.33 0.97
N TRP A 512 -0.62 -13.61 -0.02
CA TRP A 512 0.75 -13.11 -0.05
C TRP A 512 0.80 -11.66 -0.53
N TYR A 513 1.91 -11.00 -0.22
CA TYR A 513 2.17 -9.59 -0.52
C TYR A 513 3.31 -9.50 -1.54
N GLU A 514 3.18 -8.57 -2.49
CA GLU A 514 4.25 -8.18 -3.43
C GLU A 514 4.24 -6.67 -3.66
N ASP A 515 5.42 -6.08 -3.73
CA ASP A 515 5.66 -4.73 -4.22
C ASP A 515 6.87 -4.79 -5.18
N ASP A 516 7.41 -3.65 -5.59
CA ASP A 516 8.55 -3.62 -6.50
C ASP A 516 9.86 -4.17 -5.92
N GLY A 517 9.96 -4.45 -4.62
CA GLY A 517 11.18 -5.01 -3.99
C GLY A 517 12.39 -4.08 -3.96
N ILE A 518 12.27 -2.83 -4.41
CA ILE A 518 13.40 -1.97 -4.77
C ILE A 518 13.25 -0.58 -4.17
N SER A 519 12.08 0.03 -4.32
CA SER A 519 11.88 1.44 -4.00
C SER A 519 11.83 1.66 -2.49
N ARG A 520 12.48 2.75 -2.04
CA ARG A 520 12.41 3.18 -0.63
C ARG A 520 11.00 3.65 -0.27
N GLU A 521 10.37 4.40 -1.16
CA GLU A 521 8.97 4.80 -1.04
C GLU A 521 8.14 3.93 -1.98
N VAL A 522 7.44 2.96 -1.40
CA VAL A 522 6.65 1.98 -2.15
C VAL A 522 5.43 2.68 -2.77
N ALA A 523 5.42 2.77 -4.10
CA ALA A 523 4.30 3.35 -4.83
C ALA A 523 3.06 2.44 -4.71
N ALA A 524 3.20 1.15 -5.00
CA ALA A 524 2.11 0.20 -4.91
C ALA A 524 2.56 -1.12 -4.28
N GLU A 525 1.74 -1.64 -3.37
CA GLU A 525 1.85 -3.00 -2.85
C GLU A 525 0.55 -3.75 -3.17
N TYR A 526 0.67 -4.98 -3.62
CA TYR A 526 -0.43 -5.87 -3.91
C TYR A 526 -0.54 -6.94 -2.83
N LYS A 527 -1.77 -7.19 -2.39
CA LYS A 527 -2.14 -8.39 -1.66
C LYS A 527 -2.90 -9.32 -2.59
N PHE A 528 -2.31 -10.47 -2.86
CA PHE A 528 -2.97 -11.55 -3.58
C PHE A 528 -3.57 -12.54 -2.60
N THR A 529 -4.76 -13.02 -2.93
CA THR A 529 -5.49 -14.01 -2.15
C THR A 529 -5.85 -15.17 -3.06
N ILE A 530 -5.40 -16.37 -2.70
CA ILE A 530 -5.81 -17.62 -3.33
C ILE A 530 -6.88 -18.28 -2.45
N ARG A 531 -7.95 -18.73 -3.09
CA ARG A 531 -9.01 -19.53 -2.51
C ARG A 531 -9.11 -20.83 -3.31
N TYR A 532 -9.16 -21.97 -2.64
CA TYR A 532 -9.41 -23.24 -3.31
C TYR A 532 -10.26 -24.21 -2.50
N GLU A 533 -10.99 -25.07 -3.19
CA GLU A 533 -11.90 -26.05 -2.60
C GLU A 533 -12.01 -27.29 -3.51
N ILE A 534 -12.45 -28.41 -2.97
CA ILE A 534 -12.68 -29.64 -3.74
C ILE A 534 -14.15 -29.75 -4.11
N VAL A 535 -14.45 -29.69 -5.40
CA VAL A 535 -15.81 -29.74 -5.98
C VAL A 535 -15.87 -30.89 -6.97
N ASP A 536 -16.74 -31.88 -6.71
CA ASP A 536 -16.93 -33.05 -7.58
C ASP A 536 -15.63 -33.76 -8.00
N GLY A 537 -14.71 -33.93 -7.04
CA GLY A 537 -13.41 -34.58 -7.29
C GLY A 537 -12.39 -33.72 -8.05
N ARG A 538 -12.69 -32.44 -8.28
CA ARG A 538 -11.82 -31.46 -8.94
C ARG A 538 -11.40 -30.35 -7.96
N ILE A 539 -10.28 -29.70 -8.22
CA ILE A 539 -9.79 -28.59 -7.41
C ILE A 539 -10.25 -27.28 -8.07
N SER A 540 -11.22 -26.61 -7.44
CA SER A 540 -11.67 -25.27 -7.85
C SER A 540 -10.76 -24.23 -7.24
N VAL A 541 -10.15 -23.36 -8.06
CA VAL A 541 -9.23 -22.31 -7.61
C VAL A 541 -9.69 -20.94 -8.08
N GLU A 542 -9.58 -19.96 -7.20
CA GLU A 542 -9.79 -18.55 -7.47
C GLU A 542 -8.61 -17.74 -6.91
N VAL A 543 -8.02 -16.86 -7.72
CA VAL A 543 -6.97 -15.94 -7.27
C VAL A 543 -7.42 -14.52 -7.54
N LYS A 544 -7.40 -13.68 -6.49
CA LYS A 544 -7.75 -12.26 -6.54
C LYS A 544 -6.56 -11.42 -6.10
N GLY A 545 -6.29 -10.35 -6.83
CA GLY A 545 -5.32 -9.32 -6.45
C GLY A 545 -6.05 -8.05 -6.02
N ALA A 546 -5.56 -7.42 -4.96
CA ALA A 546 -6.00 -6.08 -4.58
C ALA A 546 -4.78 -5.24 -4.20
N VAL A 547 -4.80 -3.98 -4.62
CA VAL A 547 -3.82 -3.00 -4.19
C VAL A 547 -4.10 -2.65 -2.71
N THR A 548 -3.07 -2.60 -1.87
CA THR A 548 -3.21 -2.30 -0.45
C THR A 548 -3.49 -0.81 -0.21
N GLU A 549 -4.13 -0.51 0.92
CA GLU A 549 -4.53 0.86 1.28
C GLU A 549 -3.30 1.79 1.37
N GLY A 550 -3.39 2.98 0.77
CA GLY A 550 -2.30 3.95 0.73
C GLY A 550 -1.37 3.86 -0.49
N SER A 551 -1.51 2.82 -1.32
CA SER A 551 -0.80 2.70 -2.59
C SER A 551 -1.24 3.77 -3.60
N ARG A 552 -0.28 4.31 -4.34
CA ARG A 552 -0.41 5.19 -5.50
C ARG A 552 -0.29 4.37 -6.79
N GLU A 553 -0.91 4.83 -7.87
CA GLU A 553 -0.69 4.23 -9.20
C GLU A 553 0.79 4.39 -9.59
N GLY A 554 1.41 3.32 -10.13
CA GLY A 554 2.79 3.42 -10.64
C GLY A 554 3.53 2.10 -10.86
N TRP A 555 3.14 1.01 -10.20
CA TRP A 555 3.78 -0.30 -10.36
C TRP A 555 2.76 -1.44 -10.37
N SER A 556 3.07 -2.50 -11.13
CA SER A 556 2.36 -3.78 -11.13
C SER A 556 3.34 -4.92 -11.37
N PRO A 557 3.15 -6.11 -10.78
CA PRO A 557 4.01 -7.26 -11.05
C PRO A 557 4.05 -7.62 -12.53
N LEU A 558 5.21 -7.97 -13.07
CA LEU A 558 5.38 -8.28 -14.50
C LEU A 558 4.63 -9.55 -14.93
N TRP A 559 4.40 -10.46 -14.00
CA TRP A 559 3.64 -11.68 -14.21
C TRP A 559 2.12 -11.45 -14.16
N LEU A 560 1.64 -10.29 -13.71
CA LEU A 560 0.22 -10.03 -13.42
C LEU A 560 -0.68 -10.30 -14.63
N GLU A 561 -0.30 -9.82 -15.81
CA GLU A 561 -1.06 -10.04 -17.06
C GLU A 561 -1.10 -11.51 -17.50
N LYS A 562 -0.06 -12.27 -17.13
CA LYS A 562 0.05 -13.69 -17.42
C LYS A 562 -0.66 -14.56 -16.38
N GLY A 563 -1.24 -14.01 -15.33
CA GLY A 563 -1.89 -14.78 -14.26
C GLY A 563 -0.92 -15.62 -13.43
N VAL A 564 -1.45 -16.62 -12.72
CA VAL A 564 -0.67 -17.50 -11.83
C VAL A 564 -0.76 -18.96 -12.24
N ASP A 565 0.34 -19.70 -12.16
CA ASP A 565 0.34 -21.15 -12.38
C ASP A 565 0.06 -21.89 -11.07
N VAL A 566 -1.06 -22.61 -10.99
CA VAL A 566 -1.34 -23.48 -9.84
C VAL A 566 -0.51 -24.76 -9.95
N VAL A 567 0.39 -24.96 -8.98
CA VAL A 567 1.30 -26.12 -8.92
C VAL A 567 0.76 -27.12 -7.90
N LEU A 568 0.56 -28.36 -8.34
CA LEU A 568 0.06 -29.46 -7.52
C LEU A 568 1.22 -30.33 -7.00
N PRO A 569 1.09 -30.91 -5.80
CA PRO A 569 2.12 -31.78 -5.26
C PRO A 569 2.25 -33.08 -6.06
N VAL A 570 3.39 -33.75 -5.92
CA VAL A 570 3.64 -35.03 -6.59
C VAL A 570 2.60 -36.07 -6.13
N GLY A 571 2.02 -36.80 -7.08
CA GLY A 571 0.97 -37.80 -6.82
C GLY A 571 -0.46 -37.23 -6.77
N GLU A 572 -0.63 -35.91 -6.85
CA GLU A 572 -1.95 -35.30 -7.03
C GLU A 572 -2.41 -35.39 -8.48
N GLU A 573 -3.58 -35.99 -8.70
CA GLU A 573 -4.11 -36.26 -10.05
C GLU A 573 -5.40 -35.50 -10.38
N ARG A 574 -6.02 -34.85 -9.38
CA ARG A 574 -7.26 -34.10 -9.59
C ARG A 574 -7.02 -32.93 -10.54
N SER A 575 -7.95 -32.73 -11.48
CA SER A 575 -7.90 -31.60 -12.40
C SER A 575 -8.18 -30.27 -11.68
N VAL A 576 -7.50 -29.21 -12.10
CA VAL A 576 -7.74 -27.84 -11.63
C VAL A 576 -8.76 -27.16 -12.54
N ILE A 577 -9.77 -26.53 -11.94
CA ILE A 577 -10.76 -25.70 -12.62
C ILE A 577 -10.74 -24.28 -12.03
N THR A 578 -10.95 -23.27 -12.86
CA THR A 578 -11.24 -21.90 -12.40
C THR A 578 -12.74 -21.77 -12.10
N GLN A 579 -13.15 -20.89 -11.18
CA GLN A 579 -14.58 -20.69 -10.91
C GLN A 579 -15.35 -20.30 -12.19
N GLY A 580 -16.13 -21.24 -12.73
CA GLY A 580 -16.92 -21.06 -13.95
C GLY A 580 -16.23 -21.44 -15.27
N GLY A 581 -14.99 -21.96 -15.24
CA GLY A 581 -14.19 -22.32 -16.42
C GLY A 581 -14.06 -23.82 -16.68
N GLU A 582 -13.43 -24.15 -17.82
CA GLU A 582 -13.07 -25.53 -18.19
C GLU A 582 -11.82 -26.02 -17.43
N ALA A 583 -11.58 -27.33 -17.44
CA ALA A 583 -10.41 -27.92 -16.81
C ALA A 583 -9.12 -27.51 -17.56
N VAL A 584 -8.10 -27.12 -16.81
CA VAL A 584 -6.80 -26.72 -17.37
C VAL A 584 -5.91 -27.96 -17.53
N GLU A 585 -5.30 -28.12 -18.70
CA GLU A 585 -4.30 -29.17 -18.94
C GLU A 585 -3.00 -28.86 -18.17
N LYS A 586 -2.48 -29.86 -17.46
CA LYS A 586 -1.29 -29.71 -16.62
C LYS A 586 -0.18 -30.66 -17.10
N THR A 587 1.02 -30.13 -17.28
CA THR A 587 2.26 -30.85 -17.58
C THR A 587 3.05 -31.17 -16.32
N LEU A 588 3.97 -32.14 -16.39
CA LEU A 588 4.88 -32.46 -15.30
C LEU A 588 6.14 -31.60 -15.38
N ASP A 589 6.55 -31.00 -14.25
CA ASP A 589 7.85 -30.34 -14.13
C ASP A 589 8.98 -31.35 -13.91
N ALA A 590 10.22 -30.87 -13.85
CA ALA A 590 11.41 -31.71 -13.61
C ALA A 590 11.40 -32.44 -12.25
N LYS A 591 10.53 -32.03 -11.31
CA LYS A 591 10.34 -32.65 -9.98
C LYS A 591 9.13 -33.59 -9.96
N GLY A 592 8.43 -33.77 -11.09
CA GLY A 592 7.24 -34.60 -11.21
C GLY A 592 5.96 -33.96 -10.65
N ARG A 593 5.95 -32.64 -10.44
CA ARG A 593 4.77 -31.89 -10.00
C ARG A 593 3.95 -31.46 -11.20
N ARG A 594 2.62 -31.42 -11.07
CA ARG A 594 1.73 -30.97 -12.14
C ARG A 594 1.58 -29.45 -12.10
N HIS A 595 1.86 -28.78 -13.21
CA HIS A 595 1.76 -27.34 -13.40
C HIS A 595 1.34 -27.04 -14.86
N GLY A 596 0.91 -25.84 -15.24
CA GLY A 596 0.41 -25.57 -16.60
C GLY A 596 -0.65 -24.47 -16.66
N ASP A 597 -1.01 -24.05 -17.88
CA ASP A 597 -1.55 -22.73 -18.26
C ASP A 597 -2.23 -21.93 -17.14
N SER A 598 -1.71 -20.71 -16.99
CA SER A 598 -2.07 -19.72 -15.98
C SER A 598 -3.57 -19.62 -15.73
N THR A 599 -3.98 -19.69 -14.46
CA THR A 599 -5.32 -19.28 -14.09
C THR A 599 -5.42 -17.76 -14.23
N ALA A 600 -6.36 -17.29 -15.05
CA ALA A 600 -6.66 -15.87 -15.16
C ALA A 600 -7.11 -15.35 -13.79
N LEU A 601 -6.52 -14.24 -13.32
CA LEU A 601 -6.93 -13.53 -12.11
C LEU A 601 -8.40 -13.10 -12.25
N SER A 602 -9.28 -13.51 -11.31
CA SER A 602 -10.73 -13.27 -11.42
C SER A 602 -11.16 -11.89 -10.94
N ASN A 603 -10.53 -10.84 -11.50
CA ASN A 603 -10.64 -9.41 -11.19
C ASN A 603 -9.59 -8.88 -10.20
N ILE A 604 -8.89 -7.82 -10.62
CA ILE A 604 -8.13 -6.94 -9.71
C ILE A 604 -9.12 -5.90 -9.20
N SER A 605 -9.46 -5.95 -7.91
CA SER A 605 -10.33 -4.95 -7.30
C SER A 605 -9.49 -3.83 -6.68
N ALA A 606 -9.75 -2.58 -7.05
CA ALA A 606 -9.24 -1.42 -6.32
C ALA A 606 -9.68 -1.47 -4.85
N ALA A 607 -8.88 -0.91 -3.94
CA ALA A 607 -9.12 -0.97 -2.49
C ALA A 607 -10.56 -0.55 -2.13
N SER A 608 -11.27 -1.42 -1.39
CA SER A 608 -12.62 -1.16 -0.92
C SER A 608 -12.61 -0.25 0.31
N TRP A 609 -13.43 0.81 0.28
CA TRP A 609 -13.89 1.65 1.41
C TRP A 609 -12.82 2.10 2.42
N VAL A 610 -12.47 3.39 2.40
CA VAL A 610 -11.46 3.98 3.30
C VAL A 610 -12.15 4.54 4.55
N ALA A 611 -11.83 3.98 5.72
CA ALA A 611 -12.27 4.54 7.00
C ALA A 611 -11.58 5.89 7.25
N SER A 612 -12.14 6.74 8.10
CA SER A 612 -11.57 8.08 8.36
C SER A 612 -10.58 8.07 9.53
N PRO A 613 -9.25 8.05 9.31
CA PRO A 613 -8.30 8.66 10.25
C PRO A 613 -7.34 9.66 9.56
N VAL A 614 -6.99 10.77 10.24
CA VAL A 614 -6.12 11.91 9.83
C VAL A 614 -6.46 12.61 8.50
N VAL A 615 -6.97 11.88 7.50
CA VAL A 615 -7.52 12.33 6.22
C VAL A 615 -8.98 11.92 6.07
N ARG A 616 -9.70 12.62 5.19
CA ARG A 616 -11.14 12.44 4.92
C ARG A 616 -11.42 11.06 4.30
N GLY A 617 -12.20 10.22 4.98
CA GLY A 617 -12.58 8.89 4.53
C GLY A 617 -13.78 8.87 3.58
N SER A 618 -14.17 7.67 3.11
CA SER A 618 -15.25 7.50 2.11
C SER A 618 -16.61 8.04 2.59
N ILE A 619 -16.94 7.87 3.88
CA ILE A 619 -18.20 8.37 4.44
C ILE A 619 -18.25 9.90 4.51
N ASP A 620 -17.12 10.53 4.82
CA ASP A 620 -17.02 11.98 4.89
C ASP A 620 -17.21 12.59 3.51
N ILE A 621 -16.66 11.98 2.47
CA ILE A 621 -16.85 12.39 1.08
C ILE A 621 -18.33 12.31 0.69
N ILE A 622 -18.98 11.17 0.96
CA ILE A 622 -20.40 10.98 0.63
C ILE A 622 -21.26 12.00 1.38
N TRP A 623 -21.09 12.12 2.70
CA TRP A 623 -21.93 12.99 3.53
C TRP A 623 -21.81 14.45 3.11
N THR A 624 -20.59 14.94 2.96
CA THR A 624 -20.36 16.33 2.56
C THR A 624 -20.84 16.62 1.15
N CYS A 625 -20.65 15.73 0.17
CA CYS A 625 -21.16 15.95 -1.18
C CYS A 625 -22.69 15.98 -1.20
N VAL A 626 -23.35 15.03 -0.53
CA VAL A 626 -24.83 14.98 -0.46
C VAL A 626 -25.40 16.19 0.26
N VAL A 627 -24.82 16.58 1.40
CA VAL A 627 -25.28 17.76 2.17
C VAL A 627 -25.04 19.04 1.39
N THR A 628 -23.86 19.22 0.81
CA THR A 628 -23.54 20.42 0.00
C THR A 628 -24.45 20.50 -1.22
N LEU A 629 -24.67 19.40 -1.94
CA LEU A 629 -25.55 19.37 -3.11
C LEU A 629 -26.99 19.71 -2.73
N GLY A 630 -27.54 19.05 -1.70
CA GLY A 630 -28.90 19.29 -1.24
C GLY A 630 -29.12 20.71 -0.72
N ALA A 631 -28.22 21.21 0.13
CA ALA A 631 -28.33 22.56 0.69
C ALA A 631 -28.16 23.66 -0.37
N CYS A 632 -27.20 23.49 -1.29
CA CYS A 632 -26.93 24.46 -2.35
C CYS A 632 -28.11 24.58 -3.32
N VAL A 633 -28.69 23.46 -3.74
CA VAL A 633 -29.83 23.46 -4.65
C VAL A 633 -31.11 23.96 -3.94
N TYR A 634 -31.39 23.49 -2.73
CA TYR A 634 -32.59 23.87 -1.97
C TYR A 634 -32.69 25.38 -1.73
N THR A 635 -31.56 26.02 -1.47
CA THR A 635 -31.50 27.45 -1.12
C THR A 635 -31.55 28.38 -2.33
N VAL A 636 -31.08 27.93 -3.51
CA VAL A 636 -31.08 28.74 -4.74
C VAL A 636 -32.45 28.77 -5.42
N LEU A 637 -33.33 27.81 -5.15
CA LEU A 637 -34.65 27.73 -5.78
C LEU A 637 -35.64 28.78 -5.24
N HIS A 638 -35.90 29.79 -6.08
CA HIS A 638 -36.92 30.82 -5.86
C HIS A 638 -38.16 30.46 -6.69
N LEU A 639 -39.10 29.70 -6.12
CA LEU A 639 -40.28 29.21 -6.84
C LEU A 639 -41.35 30.30 -7.01
N ASN A 640 -42.21 30.11 -8.01
CA ASN A 640 -43.35 30.99 -8.28
C ASN A 640 -44.39 30.95 -7.15
N VAL A 641 -45.20 32.01 -7.04
CA VAL A 641 -46.20 32.17 -5.98
C VAL A 641 -47.30 31.11 -6.15
N PRO A 642 -47.62 30.32 -5.12
CA PRO A 642 -48.65 29.27 -5.23
C PRO A 642 -50.04 29.88 -5.44
N ALA A 643 -50.89 29.20 -6.21
CA ALA A 643 -52.29 29.61 -6.46
C ALA A 643 -53.25 29.25 -5.31
N LYS A 644 -52.87 28.30 -4.44
CA LYS A 644 -53.70 27.82 -3.31
C LYS A 644 -53.13 28.21 -1.96
N ASN A 645 -53.99 28.71 -1.08
CA ASN A 645 -53.67 28.94 0.33
C ASN A 645 -53.59 27.60 1.08
N GLY A 646 -52.38 27.03 1.15
CA GLY A 646 -52.12 25.79 1.90
C GLY A 646 -50.75 25.83 2.58
N ARG A 647 -50.71 25.56 3.89
CA ARG A 647 -49.50 25.65 4.73
C ARG A 647 -48.36 24.71 4.30
N TYR A 648 -48.66 23.67 3.50
CA TYR A 648 -47.71 22.63 3.07
C TYR A 648 -47.57 22.48 1.54
N ALA A 649 -48.40 23.15 0.73
CA ALA A 649 -48.39 23.00 -0.73
C ALA A 649 -47.04 23.45 -1.33
N GLY A 650 -46.50 24.58 -0.86
CA GLY A 650 -45.21 25.11 -1.35
C GLY A 650 -43.99 24.25 -1.00
N LEU A 651 -44.04 23.42 0.05
CA LEU A 651 -42.90 22.58 0.43
C LEU A 651 -42.74 21.38 -0.51
N ILE A 652 -43.85 20.75 -0.90
CA ILE A 652 -43.84 19.59 -1.80
C ILE A 652 -43.31 20.00 -3.18
N ASP A 653 -43.77 21.13 -3.69
CA ASP A 653 -43.30 21.65 -4.98
C ASP A 653 -41.83 22.07 -4.92
N LYS A 654 -41.36 22.61 -3.78
CA LYS A 654 -39.93 22.89 -3.56
C LYS A 654 -39.08 21.64 -3.58
N LEU A 655 -39.50 20.56 -2.93
CA LEU A 655 -38.77 19.30 -2.96
C LEU A 655 -38.75 18.66 -4.36
N ARG A 656 -39.84 18.77 -5.13
CA ARG A 656 -39.88 18.32 -6.54
C ARG A 656 -38.86 19.08 -7.39
N TRP A 657 -38.83 20.41 -7.27
CA TRP A 657 -37.86 21.23 -8.00
C TRP A 657 -36.42 21.03 -7.55
N VAL A 658 -36.17 20.66 -6.29
CA VAL A 658 -34.83 20.25 -5.83
C VAL A 658 -34.35 18.99 -6.55
N VAL A 659 -35.21 17.97 -6.70
CA VAL A 659 -34.85 16.76 -7.43
C VAL A 659 -34.57 17.08 -8.91
N ILE A 660 -35.41 17.90 -9.54
CA ILE A 660 -35.20 18.34 -10.93
C ILE A 660 -33.87 19.10 -11.06
N ALA A 661 -33.56 20.02 -10.15
CA ALA A 661 -32.33 20.81 -10.20
C ALA A 661 -31.06 19.99 -9.88
N ILE A 662 -31.18 18.87 -9.17
CA ILE A 662 -30.08 17.91 -8.96
C ILE A 662 -29.83 17.04 -10.21
N LEU A 663 -30.88 16.71 -10.96
CA LEU A 663 -30.76 15.87 -12.16
C LEU A 663 -30.48 16.66 -13.44
N PHE A 664 -31.03 17.88 -13.53
CA PHE A 664 -31.02 18.75 -14.72
C PHE A 664 -30.77 20.22 -14.32
N PRO A 665 -29.60 20.55 -13.72
CA PRO A 665 -29.29 21.91 -13.26
C PRO A 665 -29.31 22.95 -14.40
N GLU A 666 -28.94 22.56 -15.62
CA GLU A 666 -28.95 23.39 -16.81
C GLU A 666 -30.36 23.84 -17.21
N TYR A 667 -31.36 22.98 -17.05
CA TYR A 667 -32.75 23.30 -17.36
C TYR A 667 -33.26 24.43 -16.44
N VAL A 668 -32.96 24.34 -15.15
CA VAL A 668 -33.34 25.35 -14.16
C VAL A 668 -32.55 26.65 -14.36
N LEU A 669 -31.30 26.55 -14.78
CA LEU A 669 -30.47 27.71 -15.14
C LEU A 669 -31.05 28.49 -16.33
N VAL A 670 -31.53 27.81 -17.37
CA VAL A 670 -32.20 28.44 -18.52
C VAL A 670 -33.48 29.16 -18.09
N ILE A 671 -34.29 28.54 -17.22
CA ILE A 671 -35.49 29.18 -16.65
C ILE A 671 -35.10 30.44 -15.88
N ALA A 672 -34.05 30.38 -15.06
CA ALA A 672 -33.59 31.53 -14.28
C ALA A 672 -33.14 32.69 -15.18
N ALA A 673 -32.39 32.39 -16.24
CA ALA A 673 -31.95 33.37 -17.23
C ALA A 673 -33.14 34.00 -17.99
N TYR A 674 -34.12 33.17 -18.39
CA TYR A 674 -35.34 33.63 -19.05
C TYR A 674 -36.12 34.61 -18.16
N GLN A 675 -36.36 34.23 -16.90
CA GLN A 675 -37.09 35.07 -15.95
C GLN A 675 -36.38 36.40 -15.67
N LEU A 676 -35.04 36.41 -15.61
CA LEU A 676 -34.29 37.67 -15.49
C LEU A 676 -34.51 38.57 -16.72
N ARG A 677 -34.44 37.99 -17.93
CA ARG A 677 -34.67 38.75 -19.16
C ARG A 677 -36.08 39.31 -19.22
N GLU A 678 -37.08 38.52 -18.85
CA GLU A 678 -38.47 39.00 -18.76
C GLU A 678 -38.64 40.10 -17.72
N ALA A 679 -38.03 39.96 -16.53
CA ALA A 679 -38.10 40.98 -15.48
C ALA A 679 -37.47 42.30 -15.94
N GLN A 680 -36.36 42.23 -16.67
CA GLN A 680 -35.71 43.40 -17.26
C GLN A 680 -36.56 44.05 -18.36
N ASN A 681 -37.23 43.26 -19.20
CA ASN A 681 -38.12 43.78 -20.24
C ASN A 681 -39.35 44.44 -19.63
N LEU A 682 -40.02 43.78 -18.68
CA LEU A 682 -41.16 44.32 -17.95
C LEU A 682 -40.79 45.63 -17.23
N ARG A 683 -39.62 45.68 -16.58
CA ARG A 683 -39.10 46.89 -15.95
C ARG A 683 -38.95 48.05 -16.94
N LYS A 684 -38.41 47.79 -18.14
CA LYS A 684 -38.23 48.81 -19.18
C LYS A 684 -39.57 49.36 -19.65
N GLU A 685 -40.55 48.50 -19.92
CA GLU A 685 -41.88 48.94 -20.39
C GLU A 685 -42.68 49.66 -19.31
N LEU A 686 -42.66 49.17 -18.07
CA LEU A 686 -43.29 49.87 -16.95
C LEU A 686 -42.65 51.22 -16.67
N GLN A 687 -41.32 51.31 -16.73
CA GLN A 687 -40.62 52.59 -16.55
C GLN A 687 -40.94 53.56 -17.69
N LYS A 688 -41.00 53.09 -18.94
CA LYS A 688 -41.40 53.90 -20.09
C LYS A 688 -42.82 54.43 -19.96
N HIS A 689 -43.75 53.63 -19.45
CA HIS A 689 -45.13 54.07 -19.17
C HIS A 689 -45.19 55.13 -18.07
N LEU A 690 -44.40 55.00 -17.00
CA LEU A 690 -44.26 56.03 -15.97
C LEU A 690 -43.67 57.34 -16.52
N ASP A 691 -42.64 57.23 -17.35
CA ASP A 691 -41.93 58.39 -17.91
C ASP A 691 -42.81 59.18 -18.91
N ASN A 692 -43.71 58.50 -19.63
CA ASN A 692 -44.61 59.12 -20.62
C ASN A 692 -45.83 59.82 -19.98
N ASN A 693 -46.33 59.36 -18.83
CA ASN A 693 -47.54 59.87 -18.17
C ASN A 693 -47.24 61.04 -17.22
N ALA A 694 -46.49 62.04 -17.71
CA ALA A 694 -45.91 63.13 -16.92
C ALA A 694 -46.90 63.92 -16.02
N SER A 695 -47.08 63.44 -14.78
CA SER A 695 -47.33 64.26 -13.59
C SER A 695 -47.03 63.46 -12.31
N THR A 696 -45.84 63.70 -11.73
CA THR A 696 -45.47 63.49 -10.31
C THR A 696 -45.07 62.09 -9.83
N SER A 697 -43.79 61.69 -10.02
CA SER A 697 -42.89 61.07 -9.01
C SER A 697 -41.64 60.46 -9.70
N LYS A 698 -40.42 60.67 -9.16
CA LYS A 698 -39.17 60.00 -9.59
C LYS A 698 -39.11 58.56 -9.04
N GLN A 699 -40.20 57.80 -9.13
CA GLN A 699 -40.24 56.46 -8.57
C GLN A 699 -39.63 55.46 -9.56
N LEU A 700 -38.53 54.85 -9.17
CA LEU A 700 -37.86 53.81 -9.94
C LEU A 700 -38.59 52.48 -9.76
N VAL A 701 -38.96 51.82 -10.85
CA VAL A 701 -39.43 50.42 -10.79
C VAL A 701 -38.24 49.54 -10.43
N GLU A 702 -38.24 48.98 -9.22
CA GLU A 702 -37.22 48.03 -8.76
C GLU A 702 -37.41 46.65 -9.45
N LEU A 703 -36.31 45.89 -9.59
CA LEU A 703 -36.34 44.62 -10.31
C LEU A 703 -37.04 43.51 -9.51
N ASP A 704 -37.06 43.61 -8.18
CA ASP A 704 -37.77 42.70 -7.29
C ASP A 704 -39.29 42.74 -7.47
N PHE A 705 -39.85 43.92 -7.72
CA PHE A 705 -41.25 44.10 -8.09
C PHE A 705 -41.57 43.43 -9.44
N CYS A 706 -40.71 43.57 -10.44
CA CYS A 706 -40.92 42.92 -11.75
C CYS A 706 -40.85 41.39 -11.63
N PHE A 707 -39.93 40.87 -10.83
CA PHE A 707 -39.88 39.45 -10.50
C PHE A 707 -41.12 38.99 -9.76
N PHE A 708 -41.64 39.78 -8.81
CA PHE A 708 -42.88 39.49 -8.11
C PHE A 708 -44.07 39.31 -9.08
N VAL A 709 -44.21 40.21 -10.06
CA VAL A 709 -45.25 40.09 -11.11
C VAL A 709 -45.08 38.79 -11.90
N ILE A 710 -43.87 38.52 -12.41
CA ILE A 710 -43.57 37.34 -13.25
C ILE A 710 -43.77 36.02 -12.49
N MET A 711 -43.55 36.02 -11.17
CA MET A 711 -43.78 34.86 -10.32
C MET A 711 -45.27 34.55 -10.10
N GLY A 712 -46.20 35.33 -10.65
CA GLY A 712 -47.63 35.22 -10.37
C GLY A 712 -48.02 35.89 -9.05
N GLY A 713 -47.29 36.94 -8.67
CA GLY A 713 -47.56 37.76 -7.48
C GLY A 713 -48.89 38.51 -7.57
N TYR A 714 -49.43 38.72 -8.77
CA TYR A 714 -50.79 39.20 -8.98
C TYR A 714 -51.66 38.08 -9.55
N GLN A 715 -52.83 37.88 -8.93
CA GLN A 715 -53.79 36.87 -9.34
C GLN A 715 -55.19 37.48 -9.47
N VAL A 716 -55.99 36.93 -10.35
CA VAL A 716 -57.35 37.39 -10.66
C VAL A 716 -58.34 36.26 -10.45
N THR A 717 -59.53 36.60 -9.94
CA THR A 717 -60.65 35.65 -9.83
C THR A 717 -61.53 35.78 -11.06
N ILE A 718 -61.75 34.67 -11.77
CA ILE A 718 -62.59 34.63 -12.98
C ILE A 718 -63.95 33.99 -12.77
N LYS A 719 -64.33 33.74 -11.51
CA LYS A 719 -65.58 33.08 -11.11
C LYS A 719 -66.85 33.67 -11.75
N ASP A 720 -66.84 34.98 -12.01
CA ASP A 720 -67.98 35.71 -12.57
C ASP A 720 -67.94 35.79 -14.12
N ILE A 721 -66.92 35.22 -14.76
CA ILE A 721 -66.73 35.19 -16.22
C ILE A 721 -67.15 33.81 -16.73
N GLN A 722 -68.42 33.66 -17.09
CA GLN A 722 -68.94 32.39 -17.65
C GLN A 722 -68.81 32.37 -19.18
N PRO A 723 -68.34 31.25 -19.79
CA PRO A 723 -68.36 31.10 -21.24
C PRO A 723 -69.80 31.16 -21.77
N GLY A 724 -69.97 31.65 -23.01
CA GLY A 724 -71.27 31.59 -23.68
C GLY A 724 -71.79 30.15 -23.82
N PRO A 725 -73.10 29.95 -24.05
CA PRO A 725 -73.77 28.64 -24.02
C PRO A 725 -73.23 27.59 -25.01
N GLU A 726 -72.35 27.96 -25.94
CA GLU A 726 -71.71 27.08 -26.92
C GLU A 726 -70.35 26.51 -26.46
N PHE A 727 -69.86 26.89 -25.27
CA PHE A 727 -68.58 26.43 -24.72
C PHE A 727 -68.79 25.59 -23.45
N THR A 728 -68.24 24.38 -23.40
CA THR A 728 -68.25 23.52 -22.20
C THR A 728 -67.16 23.95 -21.22
N TYR A 729 -67.56 24.50 -20.07
CA TYR A 729 -66.65 24.78 -18.96
C TYR A 729 -66.24 23.47 -18.27
N ASN A 730 -64.95 23.15 -18.25
CA ASN A 730 -64.43 21.99 -17.52
C ASN A 730 -64.52 22.27 -16.01
N SER A 731 -65.19 21.41 -15.24
CA SER A 731 -65.41 21.58 -13.80
C SER A 731 -64.14 21.56 -12.93
N ASN A 732 -62.97 21.30 -13.55
CA ASN A 732 -61.66 21.32 -12.90
C ASN A 732 -60.86 22.61 -13.15
N CYS A 733 -61.43 23.62 -13.83
CA CYS A 733 -60.78 24.91 -14.02
C CYS A 733 -60.74 25.68 -12.69
N GLU A 734 -59.56 26.10 -12.25
CA GLU A 734 -59.41 26.82 -10.98
C GLU A 734 -59.97 28.25 -11.11
N ASP A 735 -60.78 28.71 -10.14
CA ASP A 735 -61.40 30.05 -10.18
C ASP A 735 -60.38 31.21 -10.10
N ILE A 736 -59.13 30.91 -9.74
CA ILE A 736 -58.05 31.87 -9.52
C ILE A 736 -56.94 31.59 -10.52
N HIS A 737 -56.52 32.63 -11.26
CA HIS A 737 -55.43 32.50 -12.22
C HIS A 737 -54.32 33.54 -12.02
N ARG A 738 -53.10 33.14 -12.41
CA ARG A 738 -51.90 34.00 -12.38
C ARG A 738 -51.90 34.98 -13.54
N LEU A 739 -51.64 36.24 -13.23
CA LEU A 739 -51.48 37.26 -14.25
C LEU A 739 -50.05 37.22 -14.81
N SER A 740 -49.92 37.01 -16.12
CA SER A 740 -48.65 37.10 -16.85
C SER A 740 -48.10 38.53 -16.86
N SER A 741 -46.80 38.71 -17.09
CA SER A 741 -46.13 40.01 -17.22
C SER A 741 -46.77 40.94 -18.25
N GLU A 742 -47.13 40.42 -19.43
CA GLU A 742 -47.82 41.17 -20.48
C GLU A 742 -49.25 41.55 -20.08
N GLY A 743 -49.97 40.62 -19.46
CA GLY A 743 -51.30 40.88 -18.92
C GLY A 743 -51.31 41.98 -17.85
N PHE A 744 -50.31 41.98 -16.96
CA PHE A 744 -50.10 43.04 -15.98
C PHE A 744 -49.82 44.38 -16.67
N LEU A 745 -48.93 44.40 -17.67
CA LEU A 745 -48.62 45.59 -18.44
C LEU A 745 -49.86 46.15 -19.17
N ARG A 746 -50.72 45.29 -19.74
CA ARG A 746 -51.97 45.70 -20.38
C ARG A 746 -52.96 46.32 -19.40
N LEU A 747 -53.09 45.77 -18.21
CA LEU A 747 -53.96 46.35 -17.18
C LEU A 747 -53.45 47.70 -16.67
N VAL A 748 -52.13 47.89 -16.64
CA VAL A 748 -51.51 49.19 -16.41
C VAL A 748 -51.85 50.17 -17.54
N GLU A 749 -51.75 49.75 -18.81
CA GLU A 749 -52.09 50.57 -19.98
C GLU A 749 -53.56 50.99 -20.04
N LEU A 750 -54.46 50.10 -19.61
CA LEU A 750 -55.90 50.37 -19.50
C LEU A 750 -56.25 51.28 -18.32
N GLY A 751 -55.28 51.64 -17.46
CA GLY A 751 -55.47 52.48 -16.28
C GLY A 751 -56.10 51.77 -15.08
N GLU A 752 -56.24 50.45 -15.15
CA GLU A 752 -56.86 49.62 -14.09
C GLU A 752 -55.88 49.31 -12.95
N ILE A 753 -54.57 49.29 -13.22
CA ILE A 753 -53.53 49.14 -12.20
C ILE A 753 -52.70 50.43 -12.12
N ASN A 754 -52.77 51.10 -10.97
CA ASN A 754 -51.86 52.20 -10.66
C ASN A 754 -50.49 51.66 -10.20
N ILE A 755 -49.46 51.87 -11.01
CA ILE A 755 -48.10 51.36 -10.77
C ILE A 755 -47.55 51.85 -9.42
N GLU A 756 -47.73 53.11 -9.06
CA GLU A 756 -47.17 53.68 -7.83
C GLU A 756 -47.78 53.03 -6.58
N THR A 757 -49.09 52.76 -6.64
CA THR A 757 -49.82 52.07 -5.58
C THR A 757 -49.39 50.61 -5.51
N ALA A 758 -49.33 49.91 -6.65
CA ALA A 758 -48.91 48.51 -6.73
C ALA A 758 -47.48 48.28 -6.19
N VAL A 759 -46.54 49.16 -6.56
CA VAL A 759 -45.16 49.10 -6.04
C VAL A 759 -45.14 49.36 -4.53
N ARG A 760 -46.00 50.24 -4.00
CA ARG A 760 -46.04 50.59 -2.57
C ARG A 760 -46.76 49.55 -1.70
N THR A 761 -47.79 48.89 -2.22
CA THR A 761 -48.54 47.83 -1.50
C THR A 761 -47.79 46.50 -1.48
N SER A 762 -46.90 46.29 -2.44
CA SER A 762 -46.02 45.12 -2.46
C SER A 762 -45.06 45.13 -1.26
N HIS A 763 -45.42 44.43 -0.19
CA HIS A 763 -44.64 44.30 1.05
C HIS A 763 -43.40 43.39 0.85
N LEU A 764 -42.50 43.74 -0.07
CA LEU A 764 -41.35 42.93 -0.49
C LEU A 764 -40.13 43.10 0.43
N LYS A 765 -39.93 44.29 1.00
CA LYS A 765 -38.70 44.64 1.76
C LYS A 765 -38.50 43.88 3.08
N ASP A 766 -39.57 43.47 3.78
CA ASP A 766 -39.44 42.76 5.07
C ASP A 766 -39.18 41.25 4.90
N ARG A 767 -39.52 40.69 3.73
CA ARG A 767 -39.31 39.27 3.40
C ARG A 767 -37.90 38.97 2.85
N SER A 768 -37.18 40.00 2.43
CA SER A 768 -35.79 39.90 1.93
C SER A 768 -34.74 39.73 3.06
N LYS A 769 -35.06 40.05 4.33
CA LYS A 769 -34.09 40.00 5.45
C LYS A 769 -33.73 38.58 5.91
N ALA A 770 -34.68 37.64 5.90
CA ALA A 770 -34.42 36.22 6.21
C ALA A 770 -33.46 35.56 5.21
N ASN A 771 -33.34 36.15 4.01
CA ASN A 771 -32.51 35.69 2.91
C ASN A 771 -31.00 35.87 3.22
N ILE A 772 -30.59 36.85 4.03
CA ILE A 772 -29.16 37.15 4.26
C ILE A 772 -28.43 36.03 5.04
N ILE A 773 -29.09 35.44 6.03
CA ILE A 773 -28.51 34.38 6.87
C ILE A 773 -28.36 33.09 6.07
N GLN A 774 -29.38 32.71 5.31
CA GLN A 774 -29.32 31.53 4.42
C GLN A 774 -28.23 31.70 3.35
N LYS A 775 -28.10 32.90 2.76
CA LYS A 775 -27.02 33.23 1.80
C LYS A 775 -25.62 33.04 2.38
N ALA A 776 -25.39 33.52 3.61
CA ALA A 776 -24.08 33.42 4.26
C ALA A 776 -23.69 31.95 4.53
N LEU A 777 -24.65 31.13 4.98
CA LEU A 777 -24.42 29.70 5.25
C LEU A 777 -24.06 28.92 3.98
N VAL A 778 -24.72 29.20 2.85
CA VAL A 778 -24.46 28.53 1.57
C VAL A 778 -23.09 28.89 1.02
N LEU A 779 -22.69 30.17 1.06
CA LEU A 779 -21.35 30.61 0.65
C LEU A 779 -20.25 29.98 1.50
N MET A 780 -20.48 29.81 2.80
CA MET A 780 -19.56 29.12 3.70
C MET A 780 -19.44 27.63 3.33
N GLN A 781 -20.55 26.94 3.04
CA GLN A 781 -20.54 25.53 2.62
C GLN A 781 -19.83 25.31 1.27
N ILE A 782 -20.06 26.20 0.30
CA ILE A 782 -19.39 26.19 -1.00
C ILE A 782 -17.88 26.44 -0.83
N GLY A 783 -17.50 27.45 -0.06
CA GLY A 783 -16.11 27.77 0.23
C GLY A 783 -15.39 26.62 0.94
N TRP A 784 -16.07 25.95 1.87
CA TRP A 784 -15.53 24.77 2.54
C TRP A 784 -15.29 23.61 1.57
N MET A 785 -16.23 23.30 0.68
CA MET A 785 -16.06 22.22 -0.31
C MET A 785 -14.91 22.50 -1.29
N LEU A 786 -14.79 23.75 -1.75
CA LEU A 786 -13.70 24.21 -2.62
C LEU A 786 -12.33 24.04 -1.95
N LEU A 787 -12.20 24.50 -0.71
CA LEU A 787 -10.96 24.38 0.05
C LEU A 787 -10.54 22.92 0.24
N GLN A 788 -11.51 22.04 0.51
CA GLN A 788 -11.27 20.60 0.67
C GLN A 788 -10.79 19.95 -0.64
N CYS A 789 -11.40 20.28 -1.78
CA CYS A 789 -10.97 19.75 -3.08
C CYS A 789 -9.55 20.24 -3.46
N ILE A 790 -9.24 21.51 -3.18
CA ILE A 790 -7.92 22.11 -3.43
C ILE A 790 -6.87 21.44 -2.53
N ALA A 791 -7.16 21.27 -1.23
CA ALA A 791 -6.26 20.61 -0.28
C ALA A 791 -5.95 19.17 -0.71
N ARG A 792 -6.95 18.40 -1.16
CA ARG A 792 -6.75 17.03 -1.68
C ARG A 792 -5.84 17.00 -2.90
N LYS A 793 -6.07 17.90 -3.87
CA LYS A 793 -5.21 18.03 -5.05
C LYS A 793 -3.77 18.41 -4.67
N ALA A 794 -3.60 19.31 -3.70
CA ALA A 794 -2.29 19.71 -3.19
C ALA A 794 -1.57 18.57 -2.45
N GLN A 795 -2.31 17.64 -1.86
CA GLN A 795 -1.79 16.43 -1.20
C GLN A 795 -1.54 15.26 -2.18
N GLY A 796 -1.78 15.44 -3.48
CA GLY A 796 -1.62 14.38 -4.48
C GLY A 796 -2.71 13.30 -4.43
N LEU A 797 -3.85 13.57 -3.78
CA LEU A 797 -4.97 12.64 -3.68
C LEU A 797 -5.95 12.83 -4.86
N PRO A 798 -6.55 11.74 -5.39
CA PRO A 798 -7.55 11.84 -6.44
C PRO A 798 -8.82 12.53 -5.93
N ILE A 799 -9.42 13.36 -6.80
CA ILE A 799 -10.75 13.95 -6.59
C ILE A 799 -11.78 12.96 -7.14
N THR A 800 -12.78 12.60 -6.33
CA THR A 800 -13.80 11.64 -6.75
C THR A 800 -14.76 12.25 -7.79
N LEU A 801 -15.39 11.39 -8.60
CA LEU A 801 -16.42 11.83 -9.54
C LEU A 801 -17.58 12.55 -8.83
N LEU A 802 -17.93 12.13 -7.62
CA LEU A 802 -18.98 12.75 -6.81
C LEU A 802 -18.61 14.18 -6.36
N GLU A 803 -17.37 14.38 -5.90
CA GLU A 803 -16.84 15.71 -5.55
C GLU A 803 -16.82 16.63 -6.78
N LEU A 804 -16.34 16.13 -7.93
CA LEU A 804 -16.34 16.88 -9.19
C LEU A 804 -17.77 17.25 -9.63
N HIS A 805 -18.70 16.31 -9.55
CA HIS A 805 -20.10 16.54 -9.91
C HIS A 805 -20.76 17.57 -8.99
N THR A 806 -20.46 17.52 -7.69
CA THR A 806 -20.93 18.53 -6.72
C THR A 806 -20.36 19.92 -7.04
N MET A 807 -19.10 20.00 -7.47
CA MET A 807 -18.49 21.27 -7.89
C MET A 807 -19.17 21.90 -9.11
N VAL A 808 -19.57 21.09 -10.10
CA VAL A 808 -20.36 21.56 -11.25
C VAL A 808 -21.71 22.11 -10.80
N HIS A 809 -22.39 21.41 -9.89
CA HIS A 809 -23.69 21.85 -9.35
C HIS A 809 -23.56 23.17 -8.58
N VAL A 810 -22.49 23.32 -7.80
CA VAL A 810 -22.17 24.57 -7.11
C VAL A 810 -22.00 25.73 -8.10
N ALA A 811 -21.33 25.51 -9.23
CA ALA A 811 -21.17 26.54 -10.26
C ALA A 811 -22.51 26.90 -10.93
N CYS A 812 -23.32 25.91 -11.29
CA CYS A 812 -24.67 26.13 -11.82
C CYS A 812 -25.56 26.87 -10.81
N ALA A 813 -25.50 26.50 -9.54
CA ALA A 813 -26.23 27.15 -8.47
C ALA A 813 -25.80 28.61 -8.26
N ALA A 814 -24.51 28.91 -8.34
CA ALA A 814 -24.02 30.28 -8.31
C ALA A 814 -24.53 31.12 -9.50
N ALA A 815 -24.59 30.54 -10.70
CA ALA A 815 -25.13 31.19 -11.88
C ALA A 815 -26.65 31.42 -11.76
N MET A 816 -27.43 30.41 -11.36
CA MET A 816 -28.87 30.53 -11.06
C MET A 816 -29.12 31.64 -10.04
N TYR A 817 -28.32 31.66 -8.99
CA TYR A 817 -28.39 32.66 -7.94
C TYR A 817 -28.13 34.08 -8.46
N SER A 818 -27.18 34.26 -9.38
CA SER A 818 -26.92 35.56 -10.00
C SER A 818 -28.11 36.08 -10.81
N PHE A 819 -28.84 35.18 -11.49
CA PHE A 819 -30.03 35.55 -12.26
C PHE A 819 -31.24 35.87 -11.38
N TRP A 820 -31.38 35.16 -10.26
CA TRP A 820 -32.46 35.37 -9.28
C TRP A 820 -32.07 36.26 -8.11
N PHE A 821 -30.98 37.02 -8.22
CA PHE A 821 -30.46 37.82 -7.11
C PHE A 821 -31.51 38.80 -6.53
N SER A 822 -32.32 39.38 -7.42
CA SER A 822 -33.42 40.29 -7.07
C SER A 822 -34.79 39.60 -6.98
N LYS A 823 -34.88 38.30 -7.24
CA LYS A 823 -36.14 37.55 -7.17
C LYS A 823 -36.51 37.32 -5.69
N PRO A 824 -37.72 37.66 -5.23
CA PRO A 824 -38.07 37.41 -3.83
C PRO A 824 -38.23 35.91 -3.54
N LEU A 825 -37.87 35.49 -2.32
CA LEU A 825 -37.85 34.07 -1.89
C LEU A 825 -39.06 33.76 -0.99
N ASP A 826 -39.63 32.56 -1.14
CA ASP A 826 -40.67 31.99 -0.26
C ASP A 826 -41.90 32.89 -0.05
N ILE A 827 -42.40 33.48 -1.14
CA ILE A 827 -43.63 34.28 -1.12
C ILE A 827 -44.84 33.36 -0.94
N GLY A 828 -45.47 33.43 0.24
CA GLY A 828 -46.57 32.52 0.60
C GLY A 828 -47.97 32.95 0.17
N TYR A 829 -48.16 34.16 -0.37
CA TYR A 829 -49.47 34.62 -0.84
C TYR A 829 -49.34 35.60 -2.03
N PRO A 830 -50.28 35.56 -2.99
CA PRO A 830 -50.41 36.54 -4.06
C PRO A 830 -51.22 37.77 -3.61
N GLU A 831 -51.10 38.88 -4.33
CA GLU A 831 -52.03 40.01 -4.32
C GLU A 831 -53.19 39.71 -5.27
N MET A 832 -54.41 39.67 -4.72
CA MET A 832 -55.63 39.45 -5.50
C MET A 832 -56.10 40.79 -6.08
N LEU A 833 -56.37 40.83 -7.38
CA LEU A 833 -57.00 41.96 -8.06
C LEU A 833 -58.52 41.74 -8.12
N ASP A 834 -59.27 42.68 -7.55
CA ASP A 834 -60.73 42.66 -7.58
C ASP A 834 -61.24 43.06 -8.98
N SER A 835 -62.05 42.21 -9.60
CA SER A 835 -62.54 42.38 -10.97
C SER A 835 -63.78 43.31 -11.05
N GLU A 836 -63.84 44.39 -10.28
CA GLU A 836 -65.06 45.22 -10.18
C GLU A 836 -65.30 46.15 -11.39
N SER A 837 -64.25 46.55 -12.12
CA SER A 837 -64.36 47.40 -13.32
C SER A 837 -64.88 46.61 -14.54
N GLU A 838 -65.84 47.17 -15.29
CA GLU A 838 -66.32 46.57 -16.56
C GLU A 838 -65.18 46.42 -17.59
N THR A 839 -64.21 47.34 -17.60
CA THR A 839 -63.04 47.27 -18.49
C THR A 839 -62.13 46.10 -18.12
N MET A 840 -61.88 45.90 -16.82
CA MET A 840 -61.12 44.77 -16.29
C MET A 840 -61.81 43.44 -16.62
N ARG A 841 -63.13 43.34 -16.40
CA ARG A 841 -63.92 42.15 -16.73
C ARG A 841 -63.90 41.84 -18.22
N GLY A 842 -64.04 42.86 -19.07
CA GLY A 842 -63.97 42.71 -20.53
C GLY A 842 -62.61 42.21 -21.01
N PHE A 843 -61.53 42.77 -20.47
CA PHE A 843 -60.17 42.33 -20.77
C PHE A 843 -59.92 40.89 -20.29
N LEU A 844 -60.32 40.54 -19.08
CA LEU A 844 -60.21 39.18 -18.54
C LEU A 844 -61.04 38.17 -19.36
N ALA A 845 -62.26 38.53 -19.76
CA ALA A 845 -63.12 37.68 -20.59
C ALA A 845 -62.52 37.44 -21.98
N LEU A 846 -62.00 38.49 -22.63
CA LEU A 846 -61.28 38.37 -23.91
C LEU A 846 -60.02 37.52 -23.79
N SER A 847 -59.28 37.68 -22.69
CA SER A 847 -58.05 36.93 -22.41
C SER A 847 -58.34 35.45 -22.22
N VAL A 848 -59.32 35.10 -21.38
CA VAL A 848 -59.79 33.71 -21.19
C VAL A 848 -60.33 33.13 -22.51
N GLN A 849 -61.10 33.90 -23.28
CA GLN A 849 -61.63 33.46 -24.57
C GLN A 849 -60.53 33.24 -25.61
N SER A 850 -59.48 34.07 -25.61
CA SER A 850 -58.33 33.92 -26.53
C SER A 850 -57.58 32.61 -26.31
N GLN A 851 -57.50 32.14 -25.05
CA GLN A 851 -56.89 30.85 -24.72
C GLN A 851 -57.73 29.66 -25.18
N LEU A 852 -59.05 29.83 -25.29
CA LEU A 852 -59.98 28.80 -25.78
C LEU A 852 -60.02 28.75 -27.33
N CYS A 853 -59.70 29.86 -28.02
CA CYS A 853 -59.69 29.98 -29.48
C CYS A 853 -58.29 29.70 -30.08
N LYS A 854 -57.93 28.42 -30.25
CA LYS A 854 -56.69 28.00 -30.95
C LYS A 854 -56.68 28.42 -32.44
N LYS A 855 -56.14 29.59 -32.78
CA LYS A 855 -55.51 29.86 -34.08
C LYS A 855 -54.44 30.93 -33.97
N ASN A 856 -53.20 30.48 -34.09
CA ASN A 856 -51.90 31.15 -34.21
C ASN A 856 -51.85 32.68 -34.26
N GLU A 857 -50.94 33.23 -33.44
CA GLU A 857 -50.55 34.63 -33.29
C GLU A 857 -51.55 35.50 -32.52
N ILE A 858 -51.51 35.38 -31.18
CA ILE A 858 -51.63 36.42 -30.15
C ILE A 858 -51.59 35.68 -28.80
N GLU A 859 -50.44 35.63 -28.13
CA GLU A 859 -50.38 35.29 -26.69
C GLU A 859 -50.80 36.55 -25.93
N PHE A 860 -51.96 36.53 -25.28
CA PHE A 860 -52.27 37.50 -24.24
C PHE A 860 -52.91 36.79 -23.04
N THR A 861 -52.28 37.05 -21.90
CA THR A 861 -52.90 37.32 -20.60
C THR A 861 -53.56 36.13 -19.91
N ILE A 862 -52.98 35.75 -18.76
CA ILE A 862 -53.39 34.73 -17.78
C ILE A 862 -52.63 33.40 -17.97
N GLN A 863 -51.64 33.13 -17.11
CA GLN A 863 -51.03 31.80 -17.07
C GLN A 863 -52.03 30.80 -16.45
N THR A 864 -52.65 29.97 -17.28
CA THR A 864 -53.21 28.70 -16.82
C THR A 864 -52.07 27.76 -16.42
N GLN A 865 -52.22 27.06 -15.30
CA GLN A 865 -51.18 26.21 -14.71
C GLN A 865 -50.82 24.96 -15.56
N GLU A 866 -51.35 24.84 -16.79
CA GLU A 866 -51.18 23.67 -17.65
C GLU A 866 -49.81 23.57 -18.35
N LEU A 867 -48.97 24.62 -18.29
CA LEU A 867 -47.56 24.51 -18.70
C LEU A 867 -46.68 23.76 -17.70
N GLU A 868 -47.22 23.36 -16.54
CA GLU A 868 -46.50 22.49 -15.57
C GLU A 868 -46.78 20.99 -15.78
N SER A 869 -47.66 20.59 -16.71
CA SER A 869 -48.01 19.15 -16.88
C SER A 869 -47.95 18.56 -18.30
N ASN A 870 -47.82 19.35 -19.38
CA ASN A 870 -47.68 18.80 -20.74
C ASN A 870 -46.65 19.57 -21.60
N SER A 871 -45.36 19.27 -21.39
CA SER A 871 -44.28 19.59 -22.34
C SER A 871 -43.35 18.39 -22.54
N THR A 872 -43.93 17.25 -22.91
CA THR A 872 -43.20 16.08 -23.44
C THR A 872 -43.07 16.10 -24.98
N HIS A 873 -43.22 17.26 -25.64
CA HIS A 873 -42.96 17.39 -27.08
C HIS A 873 -41.68 18.22 -27.36
N PRO A 874 -40.65 17.61 -28.00
CA PRO A 874 -39.32 18.19 -28.16
C PRO A 874 -39.16 18.98 -29.46
N ASP A 875 -40.00 20.00 -29.71
CA ASP A 875 -39.93 20.78 -30.98
C ASP A 875 -39.40 22.21 -30.84
N PHE A 876 -38.96 22.64 -29.65
CA PHE A 876 -38.37 23.98 -29.48
C PHE A 876 -36.85 24.04 -29.65
N ALA A 877 -36.16 22.90 -29.73
CA ALA A 877 -34.70 22.85 -29.89
C ALA A 877 -34.22 22.96 -31.36
N GLN A 878 -35.12 22.99 -32.34
CA GLN A 878 -34.75 22.89 -33.76
C GLN A 878 -34.77 24.19 -34.56
N LYS A 879 -34.94 25.36 -33.92
CA LYS A 879 -35.02 26.63 -34.65
C LYS A 879 -34.07 27.76 -34.27
N ASN A 880 -33.14 27.57 -33.33
CA ASN A 880 -32.03 28.50 -33.12
C ASN A 880 -30.83 27.79 -32.44
N LEU A 881 -30.25 26.82 -33.14
CA LEU A 881 -28.87 26.36 -32.98
C LEU A 881 -28.22 26.28 -34.35
#